data_AF-A0A8H7SUD5-F1
#
_entry.id   AF-A0A8H7SUD5-F1
#
_cell.length_a   1.000
_cell.length_b   1.000
_cell.length_c   1.000
_cell.angle_alpha   90.00
_cell.angle_beta   90.00
_cell.angle_gamma   90.00
#
_symmetry.space_group_name_H-M   'P 1'
#
loop_
_entity.id
_entity.type
_entity.pdbx_description
1 polymer ?
#
loop_
_entity_poly.entity_id
_entity_poly.type
_entity_poly.pdbx_seq_one_letter_code
_entity_poly.pdbx_strand_id
1 'polypeptide(L)'
;MSITDDEFVAKLEKHFSLYRINLRSPIASTVVPDHWYRVDILLVNELGLFRRADIEPNGQVIVSCDLLVPENQGMTPFSPDQNWKLEIRAAPEFNQGKLSTDRLAVPGFVSSGKGTFEYRVTSNHKNAKGGKRFLCVRPSQLINFPQKQKTGVNLDIILPLVIGPIEIVTSDLKQQDTHLPLELWRDQTMSMVYDGYRVFDTSVQPPVNIAIHEMWDSGIPGKIWDSALVMLDVIKRIIDKHPEYIEAKHTLDLSAGTGLLGLYVASMMASPQSTIKQGKITITELDEAVDLIDKNLITNNFLNHRNEQCQLITRSLLWGNSQEAESCGKADLIIASDVLYEAQFFQDLVKAFVDLSHETTRIYIGYKRRGLTEEEEKYFWSLCAEHFNIKLLTLNGTEDVDDCLVPQMTVDTSGKSHLLHLLPTTTQENEDEQDLTGSIELTADTFSSTIVHYLLSCVDLLPAFLFMASSTTLLAYIYTLLIIPTVFTAVIPAGNETVFNGTNVPIDIGCPFLTPRDTPAQNVRDLRPDDIKFVIGLGDSVMAAFAAKGIQDETFFTLANLYENRGISFAMGGDPDVITMPNILKYYSNDLFGSSVGDHIISICFGNQICPNGQYRSKLDILNAAQSGARSLNLNHEIDYVMDQLEEYYDAGEALPTDWKLITLFIGSNDLCHSCTEMTSLPPAFGINALAAVERIRTSMTNVLVQVVGMMRVQDIVVQTSSFTEYCQPIQGSSFVGHDHECECSHSDTNRTIMSDVFPHYNTALQGIAQHYQSMTDEENSQFGVVFQPLLVDIMTFPIEAISNIDCFHPSALAHTWLSKMFWNMMFMSPDEKTKTLTFNADAPIYCPTDADRLKTL
;
A
#
# COMPACT_ATOMS: atom_id res chain seq x y z
N MET A 1 18.32 7.03 28.02
CA MET A 1 17.21 7.84 28.53
C MET A 1 15.98 7.36 27.80
N SER A 2 14.95 6.88 28.51
CA SER A 2 13.71 6.40 27.91
C SER A 2 12.92 7.60 27.38
N ILE A 3 12.61 7.58 26.09
CA ILE A 3 11.64 8.48 25.47
C ILE A 3 10.29 8.21 26.15
N THR A 4 9.60 9.24 26.63
CA THR A 4 8.27 9.10 27.24
C THR A 4 7.21 8.81 26.16
N ASP A 5 6.07 8.22 26.52
CA ASP A 5 4.93 8.05 25.59
C ASP A 5 4.46 9.40 25.03
N ASP A 6 4.48 10.46 25.85
CA ASP A 6 4.26 11.83 25.38
C ASP A 6 5.30 12.29 24.35
N GLU A 7 6.57 11.90 24.47
CA GLU A 7 7.59 12.19 23.45
C GLU A 7 7.47 11.30 22.22
N PHE A 8 6.93 10.09 22.34
CA PHE A 8 6.68 9.16 21.22
C PHE A 8 5.43 9.56 20.42
N VAL A 9 4.32 9.85 21.09
CA VAL A 9 3.11 10.47 20.52
C VAL A 9 3.46 11.85 19.98
N ALA A 10 4.22 12.67 20.71
CA ALA A 10 4.71 13.93 20.16
C ALA A 10 5.64 13.69 18.95
N LYS A 11 6.44 12.62 18.87
CA LYS A 11 7.22 12.29 17.67
C LYS A 11 6.32 11.89 16.49
N LEU A 12 5.28 11.08 16.71
CA LEU A 12 4.29 10.71 15.68
C LEU A 12 3.42 11.90 15.24
N GLU A 13 2.98 12.74 16.17
CA GLU A 13 2.18 13.95 15.95
C GLU A 13 3.00 15.09 15.32
N LYS A 14 4.28 15.25 15.72
CA LYS A 14 5.21 16.30 15.23
C LYS A 14 5.56 16.16 13.75
N HIS A 15 5.40 14.97 13.18
CA HIS A 15 5.84 14.66 11.82
C HIS A 15 4.70 14.53 10.79
N PHE A 16 3.44 14.79 11.16
CA PHE A 16 2.28 14.73 10.26
C PHE A 16 1.95 16.11 9.67
N SER A 17 2.79 16.59 8.76
CA SER A 17 2.76 18.01 8.34
C SER A 17 2.13 18.28 6.98
N LEU A 18 1.74 17.27 6.20
CA LEU A 18 1.18 17.48 4.86
C LEU A 18 0.13 16.41 4.49
N TYR A 19 -1.04 16.88 4.04
CA TYR A 19 -2.07 16.05 3.45
C TYR A 19 -1.97 16.07 1.91
N ARG A 20 -2.64 15.14 1.25
CA ARG A 20 -2.74 15.04 -0.20
C ARG A 20 -4.08 14.46 -0.59
N ILE A 21 -4.60 14.93 -1.73
CA ILE A 21 -5.83 14.39 -2.33
C ILE A 21 -5.43 13.18 -3.18
N ASN A 22 -6.02 12.01 -2.92
CA ASN A 22 -5.87 10.82 -3.75
C ASN A 22 -7.21 10.42 -4.36
N LEU A 23 -7.17 9.70 -5.48
CA LEU A 23 -8.36 9.11 -6.06
C LEU A 23 -8.77 7.90 -5.20
N ARG A 24 -10.04 7.83 -4.78
CA ARG A 24 -10.57 6.69 -4.02
C ARG A 24 -11.01 5.57 -4.95
N SER A 25 -11.68 5.95 -6.03
CA SER A 25 -12.27 5.03 -7.01
C SER A 25 -11.97 5.57 -8.41
N PRO A 26 -11.67 4.69 -9.38
CA PRO A 26 -11.35 5.13 -10.73
C PRO A 26 -12.53 5.84 -11.37
N ILE A 27 -12.25 6.75 -12.32
CA ILE A 27 -13.30 7.55 -12.98
C ILE A 27 -13.50 7.10 -14.43
N ALA A 28 -14.67 7.43 -14.99
CA ALA A 28 -14.97 7.18 -16.40
C ALA A 28 -13.88 7.77 -17.31
N SER A 29 -13.30 6.97 -18.21
CA SER A 29 -12.34 7.48 -19.20
C SER A 29 -13.01 8.27 -20.32
N THR A 30 -14.32 8.10 -20.53
CA THR A 30 -15.09 8.82 -21.55
C THR A 30 -16.09 9.77 -20.91
N VAL A 31 -16.05 11.03 -21.31
CA VAL A 31 -16.90 12.11 -20.80
C VAL A 31 -17.76 12.68 -21.92
N VAL A 32 -19.07 12.69 -21.70
CA VAL A 32 -20.05 13.31 -22.59
C VAL A 32 -20.35 14.71 -22.06
N PRO A 33 -20.33 15.74 -22.91
CA PRO A 33 -20.73 17.08 -22.52
C PRO A 33 -22.12 17.12 -21.86
N ASP A 34 -22.30 18.08 -20.97
CA ASP A 34 -23.57 18.36 -20.28
C ASP A 34 -24.09 17.24 -19.35
N HIS A 35 -23.29 16.20 -19.09
CA HIS A 35 -23.60 15.12 -18.15
C HIS A 35 -22.81 15.23 -16.84
N TRP A 36 -23.40 14.75 -15.74
CA TRP A 36 -22.76 14.72 -14.43
C TRP A 36 -21.99 13.42 -14.22
N TYR A 37 -20.79 13.55 -13.67
CA TYR A 37 -19.86 12.48 -13.36
C TYR A 37 -19.45 12.57 -11.90
N ARG A 38 -19.47 11.46 -11.17
CA ARG A 38 -19.03 11.39 -9.78
C ARG A 38 -17.52 11.17 -9.70
N VAL A 39 -16.88 11.80 -8.71
CA VAL A 39 -15.48 11.58 -8.36
C VAL A 39 -15.40 11.38 -6.86
N ASP A 40 -14.87 10.22 -6.45
CA ASP A 40 -14.61 9.88 -5.06
C ASP A 40 -13.11 10.02 -4.77
N ILE A 41 -12.78 10.74 -3.70
CA ILE A 41 -11.42 11.12 -3.32
C ILE A 41 -11.13 10.80 -1.85
N LEU A 42 -9.85 10.66 -1.54
CA LEU A 42 -9.32 10.48 -0.19
C LEU A 42 -8.41 11.63 0.19
N LEU A 43 -8.44 12.01 1.46
CA LEU A 43 -7.49 12.92 2.08
C LEU A 43 -6.58 12.08 2.97
N VAL A 44 -5.31 11.96 2.60
CA VAL A 44 -4.34 11.09 3.30
C VAL A 44 -2.99 11.80 3.44
N ASN A 45 -2.08 11.25 4.25
CA ASN A 45 -0.68 11.65 4.29
C ASN A 45 0.18 10.81 3.33
N GLU A 46 1.51 10.96 3.39
CA GLU A 46 2.48 10.16 2.62
C GLU A 46 2.42 8.62 2.84
N LEU A 47 1.83 8.18 3.95
CA LEU A 47 1.66 6.77 4.29
C LEU A 47 0.27 6.23 3.88
N GLY A 48 -0.58 7.04 3.26
CA GLY A 48 -1.96 6.65 2.96
C GLY A 48 -2.88 6.67 4.19
N LEU A 49 -2.43 7.27 5.29
CA LEU A 49 -3.17 7.36 6.54
C LEU A 49 -3.93 8.69 6.65
N PHE A 50 -5.10 8.64 7.26
CA PHE A 50 -5.93 9.82 7.54
C PHE A 50 -6.13 10.02 9.04
N ARG A 51 -5.99 11.26 9.54
CA ARG A 51 -6.24 11.57 10.94
C ARG A 51 -7.64 12.16 11.12
N ARG A 52 -8.56 11.36 11.64
CA ARG A 52 -9.96 11.76 11.94
C ARG A 52 -10.05 13.02 12.80
N ALA A 53 -9.20 13.12 13.82
CA ALA A 53 -9.14 14.27 14.73
C ALA A 53 -8.85 15.62 14.05
N ASP A 54 -8.31 15.63 12.83
CA ASP A 54 -8.05 16.87 12.10
C ASP A 54 -9.31 17.42 11.41
N ILE A 55 -10.33 16.61 11.13
CA ILE A 55 -11.56 17.05 10.45
C ILE A 55 -12.81 16.89 11.31
N GLU A 56 -12.90 15.89 12.17
CA GLU A 56 -14.13 15.59 12.90
C GLU A 56 -14.37 16.57 14.07
N PRO A 57 -15.64 16.83 14.42
CA PRO A 57 -16.86 16.29 13.81
C PRO A 57 -17.46 17.18 12.72
N ASN A 58 -16.91 18.37 12.47
CA ASN A 58 -17.55 19.44 11.69
C ASN A 58 -16.60 20.20 10.75
N GLY A 59 -15.43 19.64 10.49
CA GLY A 59 -14.44 20.15 9.56
C GLY A 59 -14.81 19.84 8.12
N GLN A 60 -14.41 20.73 7.22
CA GLN A 60 -14.65 20.61 5.79
C GLN A 60 -13.41 21.06 5.03
N VAL A 61 -13.11 20.31 3.97
CA VAL A 61 -12.15 20.72 2.95
C VAL A 61 -12.92 20.82 1.65
N ILE A 62 -13.21 22.06 1.25
CA ILE A 62 -13.90 22.36 0.00
C ILE A 62 -12.87 22.28 -1.11
N VAL A 63 -13.19 21.53 -2.17
CA VAL A 63 -12.35 21.43 -3.36
C VAL A 63 -12.92 22.26 -4.51
N SER A 64 -12.03 22.72 -5.36
CA SER A 64 -12.32 23.22 -6.70
C SER A 64 -11.68 22.30 -7.73
N CYS A 65 -12.22 22.29 -8.94
CA CYS A 65 -11.69 21.51 -10.04
C CYS A 65 -11.56 22.36 -11.29
N ASP A 66 -10.40 22.32 -11.92
CA ASP A 66 -10.13 22.96 -13.21
C ASP A 66 -9.92 21.90 -14.30
N LEU A 67 -10.22 22.25 -15.54
CA LEU A 67 -10.02 21.38 -16.70
C LEU A 67 -8.75 21.78 -17.44
N LEU A 68 -7.86 20.82 -17.62
CA LEU A 68 -6.58 20.99 -18.29
C LEU A 68 -6.55 20.20 -19.60
N VAL A 69 -5.78 20.69 -20.58
CA VAL A 69 -5.43 19.98 -21.81
C VAL A 69 -3.94 19.66 -21.85
N PRO A 70 -3.54 18.53 -22.44
CA PRO A 70 -2.12 18.26 -22.66
C PRO A 70 -1.52 19.29 -23.62
N GLU A 71 -0.35 19.80 -23.26
CA GLU A 71 0.40 20.81 -24.02
C GLU A 71 1.63 20.15 -24.67
N ASN A 72 1.68 20.17 -26.01
CA ASN A 72 2.72 19.49 -26.78
C ASN A 72 3.79 20.47 -27.32
N GLN A 73 3.54 21.77 -27.28
CA GLN A 73 4.43 22.78 -27.87
C GLN A 73 5.05 23.73 -26.83
N GLY A 74 4.54 23.72 -25.60
CA GLY A 74 4.99 24.55 -24.48
C GLY A 74 6.04 23.90 -23.57
N MET A 75 6.34 24.58 -22.46
CA MET A 75 7.23 24.13 -21.38
C MET A 75 6.41 23.72 -20.15
N THR A 76 5.27 23.10 -20.39
CA THR A 76 4.38 22.58 -19.35
C THR A 76 3.70 21.36 -19.94
N PRO A 77 3.45 20.29 -19.16
CA PRO A 77 2.69 19.14 -19.61
C PRO A 77 1.21 19.49 -19.80
N PHE A 78 0.70 20.50 -19.09
CA PHE A 78 -0.71 20.86 -19.05
C PHE A 78 -0.94 22.36 -19.18
N SER A 79 -2.01 22.75 -19.87
CA SER A 79 -2.50 24.13 -19.93
C SER A 79 -4.01 24.22 -19.67
N PRO A 80 -4.54 25.35 -19.17
CA PRO A 80 -5.98 25.49 -18.96
C PRO A 80 -6.79 25.35 -20.25
N ASP A 81 -7.87 24.55 -20.23
CA ASP A 81 -8.74 24.40 -21.40
C ASP A 81 -9.52 25.69 -21.68
N GLN A 82 -9.38 26.25 -22.88
CA GLN A 82 -10.07 27.47 -23.32
C GLN A 82 -11.42 27.17 -23.98
N ASN A 83 -11.64 25.94 -24.44
CA ASN A 83 -12.79 25.53 -25.24
C ASN A 83 -13.90 24.91 -24.41
N TRP A 84 -13.53 24.27 -23.30
CA TRP A 84 -14.44 23.60 -22.38
C TRP A 84 -14.40 24.24 -21.00
N LYS A 85 -15.55 24.28 -20.34
CA LYS A 85 -15.67 24.69 -18.94
C LYS A 85 -16.07 23.51 -18.10
N LEU A 86 -15.58 23.50 -16.87
CA LEU A 86 -15.95 22.51 -15.88
C LEU A 86 -16.77 23.16 -14.77
N GLU A 87 -17.88 22.52 -14.44
CA GLU A 87 -18.75 22.87 -13.33
C GLU A 87 -18.65 21.75 -12.29
N ILE A 88 -18.55 22.11 -11.00
CA ILE A 88 -18.60 21.15 -9.90
C ILE A 88 -19.77 21.44 -8.97
N ARG A 89 -20.25 20.40 -8.28
CA ARG A 89 -21.21 20.51 -7.17
C ARG A 89 -20.99 19.41 -6.15
N ALA A 90 -21.54 19.61 -4.95
CA ALA A 90 -21.58 18.58 -3.92
C ALA A 90 -22.36 17.35 -4.42
N ALA A 91 -21.79 16.16 -4.26
CA ALA A 91 -22.43 14.91 -4.65
C ALA A 91 -23.48 14.47 -3.62
N PRO A 92 -24.46 13.63 -4.01
CA PRO A 92 -25.26 12.88 -3.04
C PRO A 92 -24.36 12.01 -2.17
N GLU A 93 -24.66 11.98 -0.88
CA GLU A 93 -23.94 11.13 0.07
C GLU A 93 -24.16 9.66 -0.26
N PHE A 94 -23.11 8.84 -0.15
CA PHE A 94 -23.19 7.40 -0.39
C PHE A 94 -22.49 6.68 0.74
N ASN A 95 -23.30 6.08 1.61
CA ASN A 95 -22.87 5.28 2.75
C ASN A 95 -23.64 3.96 2.70
N GLN A 96 -23.03 2.83 3.08
CA GLN A 96 -23.73 1.54 3.27
C GLN A 96 -24.46 1.03 2.02
N GLY A 97 -23.90 1.26 0.83
CA GLY A 97 -24.53 0.87 -0.43
C GLY A 97 -25.80 1.67 -0.79
N LYS A 98 -26.16 2.71 -0.03
CA LYS A 98 -27.34 3.54 -0.27
C LYS A 98 -26.97 4.96 -0.65
N LEU A 99 -27.51 5.41 -1.77
CA LEU A 99 -27.38 6.79 -2.22
C LEU A 99 -28.44 7.66 -1.52
N SER A 100 -27.99 8.65 -0.77
CA SER A 100 -28.86 9.63 -0.12
C SER A 100 -29.59 10.49 -1.15
N THR A 101 -30.79 10.95 -0.79
CA THR A 101 -31.48 12.01 -1.54
C THR A 101 -30.84 13.37 -1.33
N ASP A 102 -30.16 13.54 -0.19
CA ASP A 102 -29.50 14.78 0.19
C ASP A 102 -28.06 14.81 -0.32
N ARG A 103 -27.60 16.02 -0.67
CA ARG A 103 -26.23 16.27 -1.09
C ARG A 103 -25.37 16.63 0.11
N LEU A 104 -24.09 16.31 0.00
CA LEU A 104 -23.08 16.80 0.93
C LEU A 104 -23.16 18.33 1.04
N ALA A 105 -22.74 18.86 2.19
CA ALA A 105 -22.75 20.31 2.43
C ALA A 105 -21.88 21.08 1.43
N VAL A 106 -20.77 20.47 0.97
CA VAL A 106 -19.78 21.07 0.08
C VAL A 106 -19.22 20.00 -0.88
N PRO A 107 -18.72 20.37 -2.08
CA PRO A 107 -17.91 19.47 -2.89
C PRO A 107 -16.55 19.25 -2.22
N GLY A 108 -16.21 18.00 -1.92
CA GLY A 108 -14.97 17.64 -1.24
C GLY A 108 -15.21 16.82 0.00
N PHE A 109 -14.57 17.19 1.11
CA PHE A 109 -14.53 16.41 2.35
C PHE A 109 -15.41 17.05 3.43
N VAL A 110 -16.25 16.25 4.07
CA VAL A 110 -17.15 16.69 5.16
C VAL A 110 -17.00 15.72 6.31
N SER A 111 -16.39 16.18 7.41
CA SER A 111 -16.21 15.41 8.65
C SER A 111 -15.55 14.04 8.48
N SER A 112 -14.90 13.80 7.34
CA SER A 112 -14.32 12.51 6.98
C SER A 112 -13.15 12.72 6.01
N GLY A 113 -12.19 11.80 6.05
CA GLY A 113 -11.11 11.73 5.06
C GLY A 113 -11.58 11.18 3.71
N LYS A 114 -12.82 10.65 3.64
CA LYS A 114 -13.50 10.29 2.40
C LYS A 114 -14.26 11.52 1.89
N GLY A 115 -13.99 11.92 0.65
CA GLY A 115 -14.63 13.07 0.01
C GLY A 115 -15.22 12.69 -1.34
N THR A 116 -16.18 13.49 -1.80
CA THR A 116 -16.84 13.29 -3.08
C THR A 116 -17.30 14.61 -3.67
N PHE A 117 -17.26 14.72 -5.00
CA PHE A 117 -17.99 15.74 -5.74
C PHE A 117 -18.50 15.19 -7.07
N GLU A 118 -19.41 15.92 -7.72
CA GLU A 118 -19.78 15.67 -9.11
C GLU A 118 -19.23 16.79 -9.99
N TYR A 119 -18.80 16.46 -11.21
CA TYR A 119 -18.42 17.42 -12.23
C TYR A 119 -19.22 17.24 -13.51
N ARG A 120 -19.30 18.32 -14.29
CA ARG A 120 -19.90 18.35 -15.63
C ARG A 120 -19.07 19.26 -16.52
N VAL A 121 -18.86 18.83 -17.75
CA VAL A 121 -18.12 19.61 -18.74
C VAL A 121 -19.10 20.22 -19.75
N THR A 122 -18.98 21.52 -20.02
CA THR A 122 -19.84 22.27 -20.93
C THR A 122 -19.00 23.01 -21.97
N SER A 123 -19.52 23.15 -23.19
CA SER A 123 -18.79 23.79 -24.28
C SER A 123 -18.91 25.31 -24.24
N ASN A 124 -17.79 26.04 -24.44
CA ASN A 124 -17.83 27.50 -24.56
C ASN A 124 -18.42 27.99 -25.89
N HIS A 125 -18.31 27.19 -26.96
CA HIS A 125 -18.71 27.58 -28.30
C HIS A 125 -19.24 26.37 -29.08
N LYS A 126 -20.19 26.59 -30.01
CA LYS A 126 -20.95 25.51 -30.70
C LYS A 126 -20.12 24.43 -31.42
N ASN A 127 -18.82 24.63 -31.64
CA ASN A 127 -17.94 23.73 -32.41
C ASN A 127 -16.69 23.26 -31.62
N ALA A 128 -16.73 23.24 -30.28
CA ALA A 128 -15.59 22.73 -29.51
C ALA A 128 -15.30 21.26 -29.86
N LYS A 129 -14.05 20.94 -30.14
CA LYS A 129 -13.62 19.57 -30.46
C LYS A 129 -13.43 18.76 -29.19
N GLY A 130 -13.74 17.45 -29.26
CA GLY A 130 -13.40 16.44 -28.26
C GLY A 130 -11.87 16.24 -28.09
N GLY A 131 -11.45 15.19 -27.38
CA GLY A 131 -10.03 14.97 -27.02
C GLY A 131 -9.73 14.66 -25.54
N LYS A 132 -8.44 14.43 -25.27
CA LYS A 132 -7.89 14.18 -23.93
C LYS A 132 -7.85 15.44 -23.06
N ARG A 133 -8.29 15.33 -21.80
CA ARG A 133 -8.24 16.34 -20.75
C ARG A 133 -7.85 15.73 -19.42
N PHE A 134 -7.50 16.58 -18.48
CA PHE A 134 -7.19 16.22 -17.11
C PHE A 134 -7.99 17.09 -16.14
N LEU A 135 -8.40 16.50 -15.02
CA LEU A 135 -9.12 17.15 -13.93
C LEU A 135 -8.12 17.57 -12.86
N CYS A 136 -7.94 18.86 -12.62
CA CYS A 136 -7.07 19.37 -11.56
C CYS A 136 -7.91 19.68 -10.33
N VAL A 137 -7.88 18.80 -9.33
CA VAL A 137 -8.59 18.92 -8.06
C VAL A 137 -7.67 19.58 -7.03
N ARG A 138 -8.07 20.73 -6.51
CA ARG A 138 -7.31 21.49 -5.52
C ARG A 138 -8.18 21.98 -4.37
N PRO A 139 -7.64 22.07 -3.14
CA PRO A 139 -8.35 22.70 -2.04
C PRO A 139 -8.66 24.16 -2.41
N SER A 140 -9.88 24.62 -2.15
CA SER A 140 -10.30 26.00 -2.36
C SER A 140 -10.63 26.73 -1.06
N GLN A 141 -11.06 25.98 -0.04
CA GLN A 141 -11.38 26.54 1.27
C GLN A 141 -11.30 25.46 2.36
N LEU A 142 -10.77 25.83 3.52
CA LEU A 142 -10.73 24.99 4.72
C LEU A 142 -11.68 25.58 5.76
N ILE A 143 -12.50 24.74 6.38
CA ILE A 143 -13.43 25.12 7.47
C ILE A 143 -13.16 24.17 8.63
N ASN A 144 -12.80 24.69 9.80
CA ASN A 144 -12.45 23.90 10.99
C ASN A 144 -11.46 22.74 10.70
N PHE A 145 -10.51 22.96 9.77
CA PHE A 145 -9.54 21.96 9.36
C PHE A 145 -8.14 22.58 9.25
N PRO A 146 -7.11 22.00 9.91
CA PRO A 146 -7.21 21.00 10.97
C PRO A 146 -7.87 21.57 12.24
N GLN A 147 -8.59 20.75 13.00
CA GLN A 147 -9.31 21.15 14.22
C GLN A 147 -8.41 21.74 15.30
N LYS A 148 -7.25 21.11 15.55
CA LYS A 148 -6.20 21.69 16.41
C LYS A 148 -5.50 22.80 15.63
N GLN A 149 -5.98 24.04 15.82
CA GLN A 149 -5.46 25.24 15.13
C GLN A 149 -3.93 25.35 15.25
N LYS A 150 -3.23 25.21 14.12
CA LYS A 150 -1.90 25.80 13.92
C LYS A 150 -2.14 27.21 13.39
N THR A 151 -1.50 28.23 13.95
CA THR A 151 -1.60 29.60 13.41
C THR A 151 -1.14 29.61 11.95
N GLY A 152 -1.95 30.18 11.04
CA GLY A 152 -1.53 30.43 9.64
C GLY A 152 -1.74 29.28 8.64
N VAL A 153 -2.68 28.36 8.86
CA VAL A 153 -2.98 27.29 7.87
C VAL A 153 -3.48 27.88 6.55
N ASN A 154 -2.72 27.66 5.47
CA ASN A 154 -3.11 27.93 4.08
C ASN A 154 -3.51 26.62 3.37
N LEU A 155 -4.11 26.72 2.19
CA LEU A 155 -4.47 25.61 1.31
C LEU A 155 -3.29 24.67 0.98
N ASP A 156 -2.05 25.19 1.06
CA ASP A 156 -0.81 24.47 0.75
C ASP A 156 -0.51 23.28 1.69
N ILE A 157 -1.26 23.14 2.79
CA ILE A 157 -1.18 21.94 3.65
C ILE A 157 -1.81 20.69 3.00
N ILE A 158 -2.42 20.82 1.83
CA ILE A 158 -3.02 19.72 1.06
C ILE A 158 -2.48 19.76 -0.39
N LEU A 159 -1.76 18.73 -0.80
CA LEU A 159 -1.30 18.60 -2.18
C LEU A 159 -2.47 18.35 -3.15
N PRO A 160 -2.58 19.14 -4.24
CA PRO A 160 -3.55 18.93 -5.30
C PRO A 160 -3.37 17.61 -6.06
N LEU A 161 -4.41 17.18 -6.76
CA LEU A 161 -4.42 15.97 -7.60
C LEU A 161 -4.83 16.34 -9.02
N VAL A 162 -4.05 15.92 -10.01
CA VAL A 162 -4.45 15.94 -11.42
C VAL A 162 -4.83 14.53 -11.86
N ILE A 163 -6.02 14.33 -12.40
CA ILE A 163 -6.57 13.03 -12.79
C ILE A 163 -6.77 13.00 -14.29
N GLY A 164 -6.33 11.94 -14.97
CA GLY A 164 -6.57 11.80 -16.41
C GLY A 164 -5.62 10.80 -17.07
N PRO A 165 -5.68 10.67 -18.41
CA PRO A 165 -6.53 11.44 -19.30
C PRO A 165 -7.97 10.94 -19.33
N ILE A 166 -8.93 11.88 -19.23
CA ILE A 166 -10.32 11.66 -19.66
C ILE A 166 -10.50 12.11 -21.12
N GLU A 167 -11.36 11.46 -21.87
CA GLU A 167 -11.65 11.74 -23.28
C GLU A 167 -13.04 12.36 -23.41
N ILE A 168 -13.15 13.64 -23.79
CA ILE A 168 -14.46 14.23 -24.07
C ILE A 168 -14.90 13.84 -25.48
N VAL A 169 -16.07 13.19 -25.57
CA VAL A 169 -16.65 12.71 -26.82
C VAL A 169 -17.95 13.47 -27.11
N THR A 170 -18.07 14.05 -28.30
CA THR A 170 -19.20 14.91 -28.71
C THR A 170 -20.32 14.18 -29.44
N SER A 171 -20.37 12.84 -29.38
CA SER A 171 -21.42 12.02 -29.98
C SER A 171 -22.55 11.73 -28.98
N ASP A 172 -23.77 11.53 -29.47
CA ASP A 172 -24.92 11.10 -28.67
C ASP A 172 -24.72 9.68 -28.12
N LEU A 173 -24.03 9.57 -26.99
CA LEU A 173 -23.96 8.35 -26.19
C LEU A 173 -25.19 8.30 -25.27
N LYS A 174 -25.71 7.08 -25.04
CA LYS A 174 -26.85 6.87 -24.14
C LYS A 174 -26.52 7.41 -22.74
N GLN A 175 -27.56 7.83 -22.02
CA GLN A 175 -27.45 8.23 -20.62
C GLN A 175 -26.80 7.10 -19.80
N GLN A 176 -25.63 7.38 -19.24
CA GLN A 176 -24.87 6.46 -18.39
C GLN A 176 -25.13 6.76 -16.91
N ASP A 177 -24.90 5.77 -16.06
CA ASP A 177 -25.03 5.86 -14.59
C ASP A 177 -23.85 6.60 -13.93
N THR A 178 -23.12 7.44 -14.68
CA THR A 178 -21.82 8.04 -14.31
C THR A 178 -21.84 8.99 -13.11
N HIS A 179 -23.02 9.46 -12.72
CA HIS A 179 -23.24 10.28 -11.53
C HIS A 179 -23.45 9.42 -10.26
N LEU A 180 -23.70 8.11 -10.43
CA LEU A 180 -23.82 7.18 -9.34
C LEU A 180 -22.42 6.68 -8.92
N PRO A 181 -22.27 6.23 -7.66
CA PRO A 181 -21.16 5.40 -7.23
C PRO A 181 -20.93 4.22 -8.19
N LEU A 182 -19.66 3.84 -8.38
CA LEU A 182 -19.26 2.82 -9.37
C LEU A 182 -19.95 1.46 -9.12
N GLU A 183 -20.24 1.16 -7.85
CA GLU A 183 -20.92 -0.04 -7.39
C GLU A 183 -22.37 -0.12 -7.89
N LEU A 184 -22.97 1.02 -8.28
CA LEU A 184 -24.34 1.12 -8.76
C LEU A 184 -24.43 1.21 -10.30
N TRP A 185 -23.31 1.12 -11.02
CA TRP A 185 -23.32 1.19 -12.48
C TRP A 185 -23.90 -0.08 -13.09
N ARG A 186 -24.89 0.06 -13.96
CA ARG A 186 -25.49 -1.09 -14.67
C ARG A 186 -24.58 -1.70 -15.75
N ASP A 187 -23.61 -0.93 -16.23
CA ASP A 187 -22.66 -1.35 -17.28
C ASP A 187 -21.24 -0.93 -16.87
N GLN A 188 -20.41 -1.91 -16.51
CA GLN A 188 -19.01 -1.71 -16.10
C GLN A 188 -18.02 -1.99 -17.25
N THR A 189 -18.47 -2.07 -18.50
CA THR A 189 -17.59 -2.31 -19.65
C THR A 189 -16.77 -1.08 -20.08
N MET A 190 -17.01 0.07 -19.46
CA MET A 190 -16.31 1.32 -19.77
C MET A 190 -14.86 1.27 -19.25
N SER A 191 -13.93 1.73 -20.09
CA SER A 191 -12.56 1.97 -19.65
C SER A 191 -12.53 3.04 -18.56
N MET A 192 -11.65 2.86 -17.58
CA MET A 192 -11.55 3.71 -16.41
C MET A 192 -10.16 4.35 -16.32
N VAL A 193 -10.09 5.49 -15.64
CA VAL A 193 -8.85 6.21 -15.35
C VAL A 193 -8.46 5.97 -13.90
N TYR A 194 -7.23 5.52 -13.69
CA TYR A 194 -6.62 5.28 -12.39
C TYR A 194 -5.49 6.27 -12.10
N ASP A 195 -4.90 6.85 -13.15
CA ASP A 195 -3.68 7.64 -13.07
C ASP A 195 -3.90 8.98 -12.36
N GLY A 196 -2.98 9.30 -11.44
CA GLY A 196 -2.98 10.50 -10.63
C GLY A 196 -1.63 11.20 -10.62
N TYR A 197 -1.61 12.48 -10.95
CA TYR A 197 -0.40 13.27 -11.11
C TYR A 197 -0.33 14.41 -10.09
N ARG A 198 0.89 14.79 -9.72
CA ARG A 198 1.23 16.02 -9.02
C ARG A 198 1.92 16.98 -9.97
N VAL A 199 1.55 18.25 -9.94
CA VAL A 199 2.18 19.26 -10.79
C VAL A 199 3.00 20.19 -9.91
N PHE A 200 4.26 20.40 -10.30
CA PHE A 200 5.19 21.30 -9.62
C PHE A 200 5.68 22.35 -10.60
N ASP A 201 5.67 23.60 -10.14
CA ASP A 201 6.10 24.74 -10.92
C ASP A 201 7.54 25.11 -10.58
N THR A 202 8.33 25.48 -11.58
CA THR A 202 9.66 26.06 -11.35
C THR A 202 9.56 27.44 -10.69
N SER A 203 10.59 27.81 -9.93
CA SER A 203 10.68 29.12 -9.26
C SER A 203 10.83 30.33 -10.19
N VAL A 204 11.07 30.12 -11.50
CA VAL A 204 11.32 31.17 -12.50
C VAL A 204 10.02 31.64 -13.19
N GLN A 205 10.08 32.82 -13.82
CA GLN A 205 8.93 33.43 -14.51
C GLN A 205 9.22 33.64 -16.00
N PRO A 206 8.37 33.13 -16.93
CA PRO A 206 7.19 32.29 -16.68
C PRO A 206 7.58 30.90 -16.13
N PRO A 207 6.74 30.27 -15.30
CA PRO A 207 7.04 28.96 -14.75
C PRO A 207 7.00 27.88 -15.85
N VAL A 208 7.94 26.95 -15.73
CA VAL A 208 7.93 25.64 -16.38
C VAL A 208 7.31 24.68 -15.36
N ASN A 209 6.34 23.89 -15.79
CA ASN A 209 5.67 22.95 -14.88
C ASN A 209 6.12 21.53 -15.24
N ILE A 210 6.28 20.69 -14.23
CA ILE A 210 6.49 19.24 -14.40
C ILE A 210 5.34 18.49 -13.74
N ALA A 211 4.90 17.42 -14.40
CA ALA A 211 3.89 16.51 -13.88
C ALA A 211 4.52 15.18 -13.49
N ILE A 212 4.30 14.77 -12.24
CA ILE A 212 4.82 13.53 -11.68
C ILE A 212 3.65 12.59 -11.43
N HIS A 213 3.61 11.49 -12.16
CA HIS A 213 2.69 10.38 -11.94
C HIS A 213 3.08 9.65 -10.65
N GLU A 214 2.11 9.44 -9.75
CA GLU A 214 2.26 8.56 -8.59
C GLU A 214 1.45 7.27 -8.83
N MET A 215 2.09 6.11 -8.63
CA MET A 215 1.45 4.80 -8.61
C MET A 215 1.48 4.27 -7.18
N TRP A 216 0.48 4.63 -6.40
CA TRP A 216 0.42 4.32 -4.96
C TRP A 216 0.42 2.81 -4.65
N ASP A 217 -0.05 1.99 -5.58
CA ASP A 217 -0.05 0.53 -5.49
C ASP A 217 1.33 -0.10 -5.75
N SER A 218 2.31 0.69 -6.21
CA SER A 218 3.68 0.25 -6.49
C SER A 218 4.64 0.39 -5.30
N GLY A 219 4.10 0.54 -4.09
CA GLY A 219 4.89 0.54 -2.85
C GLY A 219 5.73 1.79 -2.63
N ILE A 220 6.92 1.62 -2.06
CA ILE A 220 7.83 2.70 -1.63
C ILE A 220 8.22 3.66 -2.77
N PRO A 221 8.66 3.19 -3.96
CA PRO A 221 9.10 4.09 -5.04
C PRO A 221 7.94 4.78 -5.77
N GLY A 222 6.70 4.29 -5.60
CA GLY A 222 5.53 4.72 -6.37
C GLY A 222 4.97 6.10 -6.00
N LYS A 223 5.49 6.78 -4.98
CA LYS A 223 4.91 8.00 -4.42
C LYS A 223 5.97 9.03 -4.01
N ILE A 224 5.54 10.27 -3.91
CA ILE A 224 6.37 11.40 -3.47
C ILE A 224 6.35 11.47 -1.94
N TRP A 225 7.50 11.23 -1.33
CA TRP A 225 7.67 11.34 0.12
C TRP A 225 7.82 12.81 0.55
N ASP A 226 7.41 13.14 1.79
CA ASP A 226 7.50 14.51 2.32
C ASP A 226 8.96 15.02 2.28
N SER A 227 9.93 14.13 2.47
CA SER A 227 11.35 14.46 2.38
C SER A 227 11.74 14.97 0.99
N ALA A 228 11.18 14.38 -0.08
CA ALA A 228 11.42 14.85 -1.45
C ALA A 228 10.88 16.28 -1.64
N LEU A 229 9.76 16.65 -1.01
CA LEU A 229 9.24 18.02 -1.09
C LEU A 229 10.13 19.03 -0.36
N VAL A 230 10.68 18.65 0.79
CA VAL A 230 11.66 19.48 1.50
C VAL A 230 12.94 19.62 0.68
N MET A 231 13.43 18.52 0.11
CA MET A 231 14.60 18.50 -0.77
C MET A 231 14.38 19.31 -2.05
N LEU A 232 13.16 19.33 -2.59
CA LEU A 232 12.79 20.17 -3.71
C LEU A 232 12.99 21.66 -3.39
N ASP A 233 12.63 22.11 -2.19
CA ASP A 233 12.87 23.48 -1.74
C ASP A 233 14.34 23.78 -1.46
N VAL A 234 15.11 22.78 -1.00
CA VAL A 234 16.57 22.87 -0.91
C VAL A 234 17.18 23.05 -2.30
N ILE A 235 16.77 22.26 -3.30
CA ILE A 235 17.26 22.37 -4.69
C ILE A 235 16.92 23.73 -5.28
N LYS A 236 15.70 24.25 -5.07
CA LYS A 236 15.34 25.61 -5.47
C LYS A 236 16.36 26.63 -4.93
N ARG A 237 16.70 26.52 -3.65
CA ARG A 237 17.69 27.40 -3.00
C ARG A 237 19.11 27.17 -3.50
N ILE A 238 19.50 25.94 -3.83
CA ILE A 238 20.79 25.64 -4.46
C ILE A 238 20.86 26.38 -5.79
N ILE A 239 19.83 26.30 -6.64
CA ILE A 239 19.83 26.99 -7.94
C ILE A 239 19.87 28.52 -7.77
N ASP A 240 19.16 29.06 -6.77
CA ASP A 240 19.10 30.50 -6.53
C ASP A 240 20.41 31.07 -5.95
N LYS A 241 21.08 30.32 -5.06
CA LYS A 241 22.23 30.82 -4.28
C LYS A 241 23.58 30.27 -4.73
N HIS A 242 23.58 29.04 -5.22
CA HIS A 242 24.75 28.27 -5.63
C HIS A 242 24.53 27.60 -7.00
N PRO A 243 24.12 28.34 -8.05
CA PRO A 243 23.90 27.75 -9.38
C PRO A 243 25.17 27.04 -9.91
N GLU A 244 26.36 27.46 -9.47
CA GLU A 244 27.64 26.84 -9.80
C GLU A 244 27.80 25.39 -9.30
N TYR A 245 26.91 24.92 -8.41
CA TYR A 245 26.91 23.53 -7.96
C TYR A 245 26.25 22.59 -8.99
N ILE A 246 25.46 23.13 -9.92
CA ILE A 246 24.65 22.38 -10.89
C ILE A 246 25.03 22.74 -12.34
N GLU A 247 25.36 24.00 -12.62
CA GLU A 247 25.66 24.47 -13.98
C GLU A 247 26.89 23.78 -14.57
N ALA A 248 26.73 23.15 -15.73
CA ALA A 248 27.74 22.36 -16.42
C ALA A 248 28.31 21.20 -15.59
N LYS A 249 27.51 20.68 -14.65
CA LYS A 249 27.90 19.62 -13.71
C LYS A 249 27.06 18.36 -13.91
N HIS A 250 27.54 17.25 -13.36
CA HIS A 250 26.77 16.02 -13.28
C HIS A 250 26.01 15.96 -11.96
N THR A 251 24.69 16.09 -12.02
CA THR A 251 23.78 15.87 -10.89
C THR A 251 23.21 14.46 -10.94
N LEU A 252 23.23 13.74 -9.83
CA LEU A 252 22.66 12.41 -9.70
C LEU A 252 21.57 12.42 -8.63
N ASP A 253 20.36 12.01 -8.99
CA ASP A 253 19.23 11.79 -8.09
C ASP A 253 19.18 10.30 -7.72
N LEU A 254 19.67 9.96 -6.51
CA LEU A 254 19.90 8.60 -6.06
C LEU A 254 18.66 8.06 -5.35
N SER A 255 18.16 6.91 -5.82
CA SER A 255 16.94 6.26 -5.30
C SER A 255 15.78 7.23 -5.31
N ALA A 256 15.51 7.73 -6.52
CA ALA A 256 14.66 8.89 -6.76
C ALA A 256 13.16 8.61 -6.59
N GLY A 257 12.76 7.34 -6.46
CA GLY A 257 11.36 6.92 -6.45
C GLY A 257 10.63 7.34 -7.72
N THR A 258 9.88 8.43 -7.65
CA THR A 258 9.13 9.00 -8.79
C THR A 258 9.98 9.84 -9.75
N GLY A 259 11.21 10.20 -9.37
CA GLY A 259 12.12 11.04 -10.17
C GLY A 259 11.90 12.54 -10.03
N LEU A 260 11.11 13.00 -9.04
CA LEU A 260 10.73 14.41 -8.86
C LEU A 260 11.93 15.37 -8.91
N LEU A 261 13.00 15.09 -8.17
CA LEU A 261 14.10 16.04 -7.96
C LEU A 261 14.95 16.18 -9.22
N GLY A 262 15.34 15.06 -9.84
CA GLY A 262 16.07 15.06 -11.11
C GLY A 262 15.28 15.69 -12.25
N LEU A 263 13.97 15.40 -12.36
CA LEU A 263 13.09 16.03 -13.36
C LEU A 263 12.93 17.54 -13.12
N TYR A 264 12.88 17.97 -11.86
CA TYR A 264 12.84 19.39 -11.52
C TYR A 264 14.11 20.11 -11.97
N VAL A 265 15.29 19.57 -11.67
CA VAL A 265 16.57 20.15 -12.12
C VAL A 265 16.63 20.23 -13.65
N ALA A 266 16.21 19.17 -14.35
CA ALA A 266 16.14 19.18 -15.81
C ALA A 266 15.18 20.25 -16.35
N SER A 267 14.03 20.45 -15.70
CA SER A 267 13.06 21.49 -16.08
C SER A 267 13.60 22.91 -15.90
N MET A 268 14.43 23.12 -14.88
CA MET A 268 15.13 24.38 -14.68
C MET A 268 16.14 24.62 -15.80
N MET A 269 16.93 23.63 -16.21
CA MET A 269 17.82 23.76 -17.37
C MET A 269 17.08 24.03 -18.69
N ALA A 270 15.87 23.49 -18.85
CA ALA A 270 15.03 23.75 -20.01
C ALA A 270 14.42 25.17 -20.00
N SER A 271 14.36 25.83 -18.85
CA SER A 271 13.75 27.15 -18.74
C SER A 271 14.63 28.27 -19.33
N PRO A 272 14.10 29.12 -20.23
CA PRO A 272 14.85 30.24 -20.82
C PRO A 272 15.34 31.26 -19.78
N GLN A 273 14.68 31.37 -18.63
CA GLN A 273 15.00 32.35 -17.58
C GLN A 273 15.83 31.78 -16.43
N SER A 274 16.11 30.47 -16.43
CA SER A 274 16.96 29.84 -15.40
C SER A 274 18.41 30.29 -15.49
N THR A 275 19.09 30.34 -14.34
CA THR A 275 20.54 30.58 -14.23
C THR A 275 21.35 29.36 -14.66
N ILE A 276 20.79 28.16 -14.51
CA ILE A 276 21.39 26.91 -15.00
C ILE A 276 20.86 26.61 -16.41
N LYS A 277 21.76 26.33 -17.35
CA LYS A 277 21.51 26.13 -18.78
C LYS A 277 21.97 24.77 -19.28
N GLN A 278 23.01 24.20 -18.68
CA GLN A 278 23.59 22.95 -19.17
C GLN A 278 23.99 22.02 -18.03
N GLY A 279 24.07 20.73 -18.32
CA GLY A 279 24.51 19.73 -17.36
C GLY A 279 24.08 18.32 -17.74
N LYS A 280 24.51 17.36 -16.93
CA LYS A 280 24.08 15.96 -16.99
C LYS A 280 23.24 15.66 -15.76
N ILE A 281 22.08 15.03 -15.94
CA ILE A 281 21.24 14.51 -14.86
C ILE A 281 21.15 13.00 -15.05
N THR A 282 21.54 12.25 -14.03
CA THR A 282 21.24 10.81 -13.93
C THR A 282 20.24 10.60 -12.81
N ILE A 283 19.08 10.02 -13.13
CA ILE A 283 18.08 9.63 -12.15
C ILE A 283 18.19 8.12 -11.98
N THR A 284 18.44 7.66 -10.75
CA THR A 284 18.63 6.23 -10.49
C THR A 284 17.56 5.66 -9.56
N GLU A 285 17.19 4.43 -9.82
CA GLU A 285 16.33 3.62 -8.96
C GLU A 285 16.58 2.13 -9.24
N LEU A 286 15.96 1.21 -8.49
CA LEU A 286 15.93 -0.20 -8.88
C LEU A 286 15.16 -0.40 -10.20
N ASP A 287 15.52 -1.45 -10.95
CA ASP A 287 14.98 -1.78 -12.28
C ASP A 287 13.45 -1.65 -12.34
N GLU A 288 12.74 -2.13 -11.32
CA GLU A 288 11.28 -2.20 -11.28
C GLU A 288 10.62 -0.81 -11.17
N ALA A 289 11.34 0.19 -10.67
CA ALA A 289 10.81 1.54 -10.48
C ALA A 289 11.36 2.56 -11.49
N VAL A 290 12.40 2.21 -12.25
CA VAL A 290 12.84 2.99 -13.42
C VAL A 290 11.70 3.19 -14.43
N ASP A 291 10.84 2.18 -14.62
CA ASP A 291 9.66 2.25 -15.50
C ASP A 291 8.70 3.41 -15.14
N LEU A 292 8.54 3.73 -13.86
CA LEU A 292 7.72 4.86 -13.43
C LEU A 292 8.37 6.19 -13.79
N ILE A 293 9.69 6.29 -13.62
CA ILE A 293 10.47 7.48 -13.97
C ILE A 293 10.43 7.71 -15.49
N ASP A 294 10.53 6.64 -16.29
CA ASP A 294 10.41 6.71 -17.74
C ASP A 294 9.00 7.17 -18.19
N LYS A 295 7.93 6.74 -17.51
CA LYS A 295 6.57 7.29 -17.72
C LYS A 295 6.50 8.78 -17.38
N ASN A 296 7.19 9.22 -16.33
CA ASN A 296 7.27 10.63 -15.96
C ASN A 296 8.08 11.45 -16.98
N LEU A 297 9.13 10.89 -17.56
CA LEU A 297 9.85 11.50 -18.69
C LEU A 297 8.96 11.67 -19.92
N ILE A 298 8.16 10.65 -20.26
CA ILE A 298 7.21 10.71 -21.37
C ILE A 298 6.15 11.79 -21.12
N THR A 299 5.65 11.88 -19.88
CA THR A 299 4.68 12.91 -19.48
C THR A 299 5.27 14.32 -19.62
N ASN A 300 6.58 14.47 -19.35
CA ASN A 300 7.32 15.72 -19.47
C ASN A 300 8.20 15.75 -20.74
N ASN A 301 7.68 15.28 -21.88
CA ASN A 301 8.47 15.08 -23.10
C ASN A 301 9.24 16.31 -23.62
N PHE A 302 8.83 17.52 -23.24
CA PHE A 302 9.51 18.76 -23.59
C PHE A 302 10.96 18.80 -23.07
N LEU A 303 11.27 18.03 -22.03
CA LEU A 303 12.62 17.85 -21.49
C LEU A 303 13.54 17.09 -22.46
N ASN A 304 13.01 16.13 -23.24
CA ASN A 304 13.80 15.29 -24.14
C ASN A 304 14.03 15.91 -25.53
N HIS A 305 13.20 16.85 -25.96
CA HIS A 305 13.15 17.27 -27.38
C HIS A 305 13.76 18.63 -27.67
N ARG A 306 14.15 19.40 -26.65
CA ARG A 306 14.51 20.82 -26.84
C ARG A 306 15.84 21.26 -26.25
N ASN A 307 16.54 20.41 -25.50
CA ASN A 307 17.74 20.87 -24.81
C ASN A 307 18.96 19.99 -25.12
N GLU A 308 19.67 20.29 -26.21
CA GLU A 308 20.98 19.68 -26.50
C GLU A 308 22.02 19.94 -25.39
N GLN A 309 21.76 20.90 -24.49
CA GLN A 309 22.63 21.28 -23.38
C GLN A 309 22.33 20.50 -22.08
N CYS A 310 21.20 19.77 -22.01
CA CYS A 310 20.80 18.97 -20.85
C CYS A 310 20.76 17.48 -21.22
N GLN A 311 21.70 16.71 -20.67
CA GLN A 311 21.71 15.25 -20.83
C GLN A 311 20.96 14.60 -19.66
N LEU A 312 19.70 14.26 -19.87
CA LEU A 312 18.86 13.58 -18.89
C LEU A 312 18.79 12.08 -19.17
N ILE A 313 19.15 11.25 -18.19
CA ILE A 313 19.24 9.79 -18.32
C ILE A 313 18.65 9.11 -17.07
N THR A 314 17.89 8.05 -17.29
CA THR A 314 17.48 7.09 -16.25
C THR A 314 18.38 5.87 -16.24
N ARG A 315 18.72 5.38 -15.04
CA ARG A 315 19.56 4.18 -14.85
C ARG A 315 19.06 3.34 -13.68
N SER A 316 19.27 2.05 -13.80
CA SER A 316 19.17 1.16 -12.66
C SER A 316 20.40 1.28 -11.76
N LEU A 317 20.19 1.26 -10.46
CA LEU A 317 21.28 1.18 -9.48
C LEU A 317 20.83 0.51 -8.19
N LEU A 318 21.30 -0.71 -7.97
CA LEU A 318 21.31 -1.37 -6.67
C LEU A 318 22.50 -0.86 -5.85
N TRP A 319 22.23 -0.45 -4.61
CA TRP A 319 23.30 -0.01 -3.70
C TRP A 319 24.35 -1.11 -3.51
N GLY A 320 25.61 -0.70 -3.41
CA GLY A 320 26.74 -1.63 -3.34
C GLY A 320 27.19 -2.23 -4.68
N ASN A 321 26.42 -2.12 -5.77
CA ASN A 321 26.83 -2.60 -7.09
C ASN A 321 27.78 -1.61 -7.80
N SER A 322 29.08 -1.90 -7.78
CA SER A 322 30.09 -1.02 -8.40
C SER A 322 29.93 -0.87 -9.91
N GLN A 323 29.44 -1.91 -10.61
CA GLN A 323 29.34 -1.90 -12.07
C GLN A 323 28.21 -0.98 -12.53
N GLU A 324 27.06 -1.04 -11.85
CA GLU A 324 25.94 -0.14 -12.09
C GLU A 324 26.32 1.30 -11.72
N ALA A 325 27.01 1.51 -10.61
CA ALA A 325 27.52 2.83 -10.22
C ALA A 325 28.50 3.40 -11.26
N GLU A 326 29.42 2.58 -11.78
CA GLU A 326 30.33 2.97 -12.86
C GLU A 326 29.56 3.39 -14.13
N SER A 327 28.48 2.67 -14.46
CA SER A 327 27.63 2.99 -15.62
C SER A 327 26.85 4.30 -15.48
N CYS A 328 26.52 4.71 -14.24
CA CYS A 328 25.95 6.02 -13.94
C CYS A 328 26.99 7.13 -14.09
N GLY A 329 28.24 6.81 -13.76
CA GLY A 329 29.38 7.72 -13.75
C GLY A 329 29.40 8.58 -12.49
N LYS A 330 30.59 9.07 -12.12
CA LYS A 330 30.76 9.91 -10.93
C LYS A 330 30.06 11.25 -11.08
N ALA A 331 29.46 11.74 -10.01
CA ALA A 331 28.64 12.95 -9.99
C ALA A 331 29.30 14.07 -9.17
N ASP A 332 29.12 15.32 -9.59
CA ASP A 332 29.53 16.50 -8.83
C ASP A 332 28.55 16.79 -7.69
N LEU A 333 27.27 16.49 -7.90
CA LEU A 333 26.18 16.65 -6.94
C LEU A 333 25.36 15.37 -6.87
N ILE A 334 25.24 14.78 -5.68
CA ILE A 334 24.34 13.67 -5.40
C ILE A 334 23.22 14.18 -4.49
N ILE A 335 21.99 13.88 -4.89
CA ILE A 335 20.78 14.22 -4.15
C ILE A 335 20.15 12.89 -3.73
N ALA A 336 19.84 12.74 -2.45
CA ALA A 336 19.19 11.54 -1.93
C ALA A 336 18.07 11.95 -0.97
N SER A 337 16.82 11.66 -1.35
CA SER A 337 15.65 11.94 -0.52
C SER A 337 15.05 10.65 0.04
N ASP A 338 15.00 10.56 1.36
CA ASP A 338 14.33 9.51 2.11
C ASP A 338 14.92 8.11 1.94
N VAL A 339 16.25 8.03 1.76
CA VAL A 339 16.99 6.76 1.60
C VAL A 339 17.42 6.10 2.92
N LEU A 340 17.11 6.72 4.07
CA LEU A 340 17.46 6.22 5.41
C LEU A 340 16.23 5.61 6.09
N TYR A 341 16.01 4.32 5.89
CA TYR A 341 14.91 3.58 6.53
C TYR A 341 15.26 2.12 6.85
N GLU A 342 16.26 1.51 6.19
CA GLU A 342 16.70 0.13 6.44
C GLU A 342 18.18 0.06 6.83
N ALA A 343 18.45 -0.13 8.12
CA ALA A 343 19.82 -0.09 8.65
C ALA A 343 20.75 -1.17 8.09
N GLN A 344 20.19 -2.31 7.66
CA GLN A 344 20.94 -3.41 7.04
C GLN A 344 21.63 -3.02 5.72
N PHE A 345 21.11 -2.02 5.00
CA PHE A 345 21.65 -1.58 3.72
C PHE A 345 22.56 -0.34 3.81
N PHE A 346 22.85 0.15 5.02
CA PHE A 346 23.67 1.36 5.20
C PHE A 346 25.07 1.22 4.64
N GLN A 347 25.70 0.05 4.73
CA GLN A 347 27.01 -0.17 4.13
C GLN A 347 26.96 -0.08 2.60
N ASP A 348 25.96 -0.70 1.99
CA ASP A 348 25.78 -0.69 0.53
C ASP A 348 25.45 0.72 0.02
N LEU A 349 24.62 1.47 0.76
CA LEU A 349 24.30 2.87 0.45
C LEU A 349 25.55 3.77 0.54
N VAL A 350 26.34 3.64 1.61
CA VAL A 350 27.59 4.40 1.75
C VAL A 350 28.59 4.01 0.66
N LYS A 351 28.65 2.72 0.30
CA LYS A 351 29.47 2.26 -0.82
C LYS A 351 29.01 2.90 -2.14
N ALA A 352 27.71 2.98 -2.40
CA ALA A 352 27.18 3.68 -3.58
C ALA A 352 27.60 5.16 -3.59
N PHE A 353 27.52 5.87 -2.45
CA PHE A 353 28.04 7.23 -2.35
C PHE A 353 29.52 7.32 -2.72
N VAL A 354 30.36 6.41 -2.21
CA VAL A 354 31.80 6.39 -2.51
C VAL A 354 32.06 6.13 -4.00
N ASP A 355 31.40 5.13 -4.58
CA ASP A 355 31.60 4.74 -5.99
C ASP A 355 31.15 5.84 -6.97
N LEU A 356 30.08 6.55 -6.62
CA LEU A 356 29.54 7.67 -7.40
C LEU A 356 30.26 9.00 -7.15
N SER A 357 31.17 9.08 -6.19
CA SER A 357 31.84 10.34 -5.83
C SER A 357 33.26 10.47 -6.39
N HIS A 358 33.64 11.71 -6.71
CA HIS A 358 35.02 12.17 -6.79
C HIS A 358 35.34 13.09 -5.59
N GLU A 359 36.58 13.58 -5.52
CA GLU A 359 37.11 14.32 -4.37
C GLU A 359 36.36 15.62 -4.02
N THR A 360 35.56 16.13 -4.97
CA THR A 360 34.81 17.40 -4.83
C THR A 360 33.30 17.20 -4.91
N THR A 361 32.83 15.95 -4.85
CA THR A 361 31.39 15.65 -4.89
C THR A 361 30.70 16.19 -3.63
N ARG A 362 29.54 16.82 -3.82
CA ARG A 362 28.63 17.19 -2.73
C ARG A 362 27.46 16.23 -2.68
N ILE A 363 27.10 15.80 -1.48
CA ILE A 363 25.96 14.90 -1.26
C ILE A 363 24.97 15.60 -0.32
N TYR A 364 23.75 15.86 -0.78
CA TYR A 364 22.67 16.33 0.09
C TYR A 364 21.69 15.20 0.36
N ILE A 365 21.57 14.86 1.65
CA ILE A 365 20.66 13.84 2.14
C ILE A 365 19.55 14.53 2.93
N GLY A 366 18.32 14.34 2.51
CA GLY A 366 17.13 14.72 3.29
C GLY A 366 16.35 13.46 3.62
N TYR A 367 15.95 13.27 4.87
CA TYR A 367 15.09 12.15 5.25
C TYR A 367 14.25 12.50 6.47
N LYS A 368 13.14 11.79 6.61
CA LYS A 368 12.30 11.87 7.80
C LYS A 368 12.64 10.68 8.68
N ARG A 369 12.97 10.91 9.95
CA ARG A 369 13.24 9.81 10.90
C ARG A 369 12.00 8.94 11.04
N ARG A 370 12.05 7.70 10.53
CA ARG A 370 10.99 6.68 10.64
C ARG A 370 11.63 5.38 11.09
N GLY A 371 11.22 4.85 12.25
CA GLY A 371 11.67 3.53 12.74
C GLY A 371 13.14 3.42 13.15
N LEU A 372 14.02 4.35 12.74
CA LEU A 372 15.44 4.34 13.10
C LEU A 372 15.66 4.67 14.57
N THR A 373 16.41 3.81 15.24
CA THR A 373 16.97 4.11 16.56
C THR A 373 18.07 5.18 16.44
N GLU A 374 18.33 5.88 17.54
CA GLU A 374 19.45 6.83 17.58
C GLU A 374 20.81 6.16 17.33
N GLU A 375 20.93 4.87 17.64
CA GLU A 375 22.16 4.10 17.45
C GLU A 375 22.38 3.76 15.97
N GLU A 376 21.35 3.34 15.26
CA GLU A 376 21.40 3.08 13.81
C GLU A 376 21.68 4.36 13.02
N GLU A 377 21.05 5.48 13.39
CA GLU A 377 21.34 6.76 12.76
C GLU A 377 22.80 7.19 12.98
N LYS A 378 23.31 7.07 14.21
CA LYS A 378 24.72 7.34 14.51
C LYS A 378 25.65 6.40 13.75
N TYR A 379 25.26 5.13 13.61
CA TYR A 379 26.01 4.14 12.85
C TYR A 379 26.14 4.54 11.38
N PHE A 380 25.04 4.91 10.72
CA PHE A 380 25.07 5.41 9.34
C PHE A 380 26.03 6.60 9.18
N TRP A 381 25.93 7.61 10.04
CA TRP A 381 26.80 8.77 9.96
C TRP A 381 28.26 8.43 10.29
N SER A 382 28.52 7.43 11.13
CA SER A 382 29.88 6.94 11.38
C SER A 382 30.50 6.30 10.14
N LEU A 383 29.73 5.51 9.38
CA LEU A 383 30.18 4.94 8.10
C LEU A 383 30.48 6.04 7.08
N CYS A 384 29.59 7.03 6.96
CA CYS A 384 29.82 8.20 6.09
C CYS A 384 31.09 8.96 6.50
N ALA A 385 31.38 9.11 7.80
CA ALA A 385 32.49 9.91 8.32
C ALA A 385 33.87 9.33 7.99
N GLU A 386 33.94 8.03 7.63
CA GLU A 386 35.17 7.40 7.16
C GLU A 386 35.59 7.91 5.77
N HIS A 387 34.65 8.46 5.00
CA HIS A 387 34.85 8.83 3.60
C HIS A 387 34.54 10.30 3.30
N PHE A 388 33.64 10.93 4.05
CA PHE A 388 33.10 12.26 3.77
C PHE A 388 33.19 13.21 4.96
N ASN A 389 33.31 14.51 4.68
CA ASN A 389 33.07 15.54 5.67
C ASN A 389 31.56 15.76 5.80
N ILE A 390 31.01 15.51 7.00
CA ILE A 390 29.57 15.58 7.26
C ILE A 390 29.25 16.86 8.00
N LYS A 391 28.26 17.59 7.49
CA LYS A 391 27.67 18.73 8.18
C LYS A 391 26.15 18.65 8.19
N LEU A 392 25.58 18.88 9.38
CA LEU A 392 24.14 19.06 9.53
C LEU A 392 23.79 20.51 9.18
N LEU A 393 22.96 20.70 8.15
CA LEU A 393 22.46 22.02 7.80
C LEU A 393 21.40 22.47 8.81
N THR A 394 21.54 23.68 9.36
CA THR A 394 20.62 24.22 10.38
C THR A 394 20.05 25.58 9.97
N LEU A 395 18.86 25.89 10.47
CA LEU A 395 18.08 27.08 10.08
C LEU A 395 18.71 28.43 10.49
N ASN A 396 19.65 28.43 11.44
CA ASN A 396 20.24 29.63 12.06
C ASN A 396 21.78 29.67 11.98
N GLY A 397 22.41 28.81 11.17
CA GLY A 397 23.86 28.74 11.07
C GLY A 397 24.47 29.93 10.33
N THR A 398 25.49 30.57 10.92
CA THR A 398 26.34 31.57 10.24
C THR A 398 27.74 31.03 9.95
N GLU A 399 27.93 29.72 10.06
CA GLU A 399 29.25 29.07 10.07
C GLU A 399 29.52 28.20 8.82
N ASP A 400 28.53 27.94 7.96
CA ASP A 400 28.71 27.33 6.62
C ASP A 400 28.32 28.23 5.44
N VAL A 401 28.83 27.88 4.25
CA VAL A 401 28.36 28.42 2.97
C VAL A 401 26.96 27.89 2.62
N ASP A 402 26.63 26.65 2.99
CA ASP A 402 25.40 25.95 2.58
C ASP A 402 24.28 26.01 3.64
N ASP A 403 24.52 26.55 4.85
CA ASP A 403 23.51 26.63 5.93
C ASP A 403 22.24 27.36 5.48
N CYS A 404 22.39 28.28 4.52
CA CYS A 404 21.32 29.10 4.00
C CYS A 404 20.35 28.35 3.05
N LEU A 405 20.64 27.09 2.73
CA LEU A 405 19.84 26.20 1.89
C LEU A 405 18.64 25.60 2.62
N VAL A 406 18.66 25.55 3.96
CA VAL A 406 17.50 25.08 4.72
C VAL A 406 16.34 26.07 4.55
N PRO A 407 15.21 25.65 3.96
CA PRO A 407 14.05 26.52 3.86
C PRO A 407 13.52 26.87 5.24
N GLN A 408 13.10 28.12 5.44
CA GLN A 408 12.26 28.49 6.57
C GLN A 408 10.91 27.79 6.38
N MET A 409 10.80 26.55 6.85
CA MET A 409 9.50 25.87 6.90
C MET A 409 8.60 26.70 7.81
N THR A 410 7.37 26.99 7.37
CA THR A 410 6.35 27.67 8.16
C THR A 410 6.03 26.86 9.42
N VAL A 411 6.82 27.10 10.46
CA VAL A 411 6.47 26.91 11.86
C VAL A 411 6.33 28.31 12.41
N ASP A 412 5.20 28.97 12.12
CA ASP A 412 4.91 30.29 12.69
C ASP A 412 4.53 30.11 14.17
N THR A 413 5.55 30.09 15.03
CA THR A 413 5.43 30.68 16.35
C THR A 413 5.67 32.18 16.21
N SER A 414 4.60 32.97 16.39
CA SER A 414 4.57 34.44 16.57
C SER A 414 4.36 35.33 15.34
N GLY A 415 3.14 35.31 14.83
CA GLY A 415 2.32 36.44 14.36
C GLY A 415 3.00 37.80 14.15
N LYS A 416 3.16 38.16 12.86
CA LYS A 416 2.74 39.44 12.25
C LYS A 416 2.93 39.45 10.73
N SER A 417 1.80 39.33 10.03
CA SER A 417 1.39 39.78 8.68
C SER A 417 2.42 40.19 7.58
N HIS A 418 2.29 39.48 6.44
CA HIS A 418 2.12 39.93 5.03
C HIS A 418 3.18 40.74 4.23
N LEU A 419 3.52 40.12 3.07
CA LEU A 419 3.68 40.63 1.69
C LEU A 419 4.96 41.32 1.19
N LEU A 420 5.28 40.93 -0.07
CA LEU A 420 6.22 41.50 -1.05
C LEU A 420 6.30 43.04 -1.07
N HIS A 421 7.51 43.62 -1.15
CA HIS A 421 8.12 44.32 -2.31
C HIS A 421 9.22 45.35 -1.93
N LEU A 422 10.26 45.42 -2.79
CA LEU A 422 11.06 46.59 -3.25
C LEU A 422 12.21 47.20 -2.38
N LEU A 423 13.46 46.91 -2.80
CA LEU A 423 14.65 47.77 -3.16
C LEU A 423 14.95 49.11 -2.42
N PRO A 424 16.12 49.79 -2.58
CA PRO A 424 17.43 49.51 -3.27
C PRO A 424 18.65 49.73 -2.30
N THR A 425 19.94 49.56 -2.63
CA THR A 425 20.87 50.40 -3.45
C THR A 425 22.29 49.81 -3.31
N THR A 426 23.02 49.56 -4.41
CA THR A 426 24.25 50.25 -4.94
C THR A 426 25.41 49.24 -4.87
N THR A 427 26.24 48.97 -5.89
CA THR A 427 26.85 49.74 -7.01
C THR A 427 27.56 48.70 -7.92
N GLN A 428 27.40 48.75 -9.25
CA GLN A 428 28.45 49.09 -10.28
C GLN A 428 29.68 48.15 -10.28
N GLU A 429 30.14 47.52 -11.36
CA GLU A 429 30.46 47.97 -12.74
C GLU A 429 30.74 46.69 -13.60
N ASN A 430 30.29 46.58 -14.87
CA ASN A 430 31.05 46.83 -16.13
C ASN A 430 32.34 45.96 -16.27
N GLU A 431 32.72 45.33 -17.38
CA GLU A 431 32.52 45.56 -18.82
C GLU A 431 33.11 44.35 -19.60
N ASP A 432 32.62 44.12 -20.83
CA ASP A 432 33.31 43.75 -22.09
C ASP A 432 34.23 42.51 -22.19
N GLU A 433 34.50 41.91 -23.36
CA GLU A 433 33.90 41.71 -24.70
C GLU A 433 34.94 40.85 -25.46
N GLN A 434 34.57 40.29 -26.61
CA GLN A 434 35.41 39.73 -27.70
C GLN A 434 35.72 38.22 -27.65
N ASP A 435 35.06 37.39 -28.46
CA ASP A 435 35.05 37.26 -29.93
C ASP A 435 36.28 36.49 -30.45
N LEU A 436 36.05 35.27 -30.95
CA LEU A 436 36.88 34.70 -32.02
C LEU A 436 36.19 33.51 -32.69
N THR A 437 35.87 33.78 -33.95
CA THR A 437 35.36 32.92 -35.00
C THR A 437 36.36 31.82 -35.41
N GLY A 438 35.84 30.67 -35.84
CA GLY A 438 36.64 29.57 -36.36
C GLY A 438 35.77 28.53 -37.09
N SER A 439 35.43 28.82 -38.34
CA SER A 439 34.78 27.92 -39.30
C SER A 439 35.71 26.81 -39.78
N ILE A 440 35.24 25.56 -39.83
CA ILE A 440 35.72 24.52 -40.77
C ILE A 440 34.53 23.69 -41.26
N GLU A 441 34.34 23.69 -42.58
CA GLU A 441 33.42 22.83 -43.36
C GLU A 441 34.10 21.53 -43.84
N LEU A 442 33.25 20.62 -44.35
CA LEU A 442 33.48 19.41 -45.17
C LEU A 442 33.86 18.13 -44.36
N THR A 443 33.27 16.95 -44.56
CA THR A 443 32.46 16.39 -45.66
C THR A 443 31.74 15.11 -45.24
N ALA A 444 30.70 14.78 -46.02
CA ALA A 444 29.90 13.57 -45.97
C ALA A 444 30.62 12.29 -46.41
N ASP A 445 29.91 11.18 -46.15
CA ASP A 445 30.02 9.81 -46.66
C ASP A 445 30.80 8.77 -45.84
N THR A 446 30.05 7.93 -45.12
CA THR A 446 30.03 6.47 -45.35
C THR A 446 28.91 5.80 -44.53
N PHE A 447 27.75 5.61 -45.16
CA PHE A 447 26.78 4.57 -44.81
C PHE A 447 27.31 3.24 -45.35
N SER A 448 27.48 2.20 -44.51
CA SER A 448 27.07 0.81 -44.77
C SER A 448 27.59 -0.19 -43.73
N SER A 449 26.68 -1.09 -43.36
CA SER A 449 26.88 -2.48 -42.91
C SER A 449 27.29 -2.80 -41.46
N THR A 450 26.33 -2.67 -40.54
CA THR A 450 26.20 -3.66 -39.43
C THR A 450 24.76 -3.96 -38.99
N ILE A 451 23.73 -3.55 -39.77
CA ILE A 451 22.33 -3.94 -39.56
C ILE A 451 21.92 -4.98 -40.61
N VAL A 452 22.60 -6.12 -40.64
CA VAL A 452 22.12 -7.30 -41.40
C VAL A 452 22.30 -8.61 -40.62
N HIS A 453 22.93 -8.61 -39.43
CA HIS A 453 23.16 -9.86 -38.69
C HIS A 453 22.28 -10.11 -37.45
N TYR A 454 21.29 -9.27 -37.16
CA TYR A 454 20.38 -9.50 -36.01
C TYR A 454 18.91 -9.75 -36.36
N LEU A 455 18.55 -9.74 -37.66
CA LEU A 455 17.16 -9.87 -38.12
C LEU A 455 16.79 -11.29 -38.59
N LEU A 456 17.63 -12.29 -38.35
CA LEU A 456 17.42 -13.68 -38.81
C LEU A 456 17.28 -14.72 -37.69
N SER A 457 17.22 -14.33 -36.42
CA SER A 457 17.00 -15.27 -35.30
C SER A 457 15.66 -15.14 -34.57
N CYS A 458 14.82 -14.14 -34.88
CA CYS A 458 13.55 -13.91 -34.16
C CYS A 458 12.29 -14.40 -34.89
N VAL A 459 12.41 -15.14 -35.99
CA VAL A 459 11.22 -15.55 -36.79
C VAL A 459 10.64 -16.90 -36.36
N ASP A 460 11.32 -17.68 -35.51
CA ASP A 460 10.88 -19.05 -35.16
C ASP A 460 10.17 -19.19 -33.79
N LEU A 461 10.01 -18.12 -33.01
CA LEU A 461 9.36 -18.18 -31.68
C LEU A 461 7.98 -17.51 -31.61
N LEU A 462 7.61 -16.71 -32.61
CA LEU A 462 6.32 -16.02 -32.66
C LEU A 462 5.11 -16.98 -32.70
N PRO A 463 5.16 -18.13 -33.41
CA PRO A 463 4.04 -19.08 -33.40
C PRO A 463 3.84 -19.75 -32.05
N ALA A 464 4.91 -20.01 -31.30
CA ALA A 464 4.84 -20.66 -29.98
C ALA A 464 4.31 -19.70 -28.90
N PHE A 465 4.73 -18.42 -28.95
CA PHE A 465 4.22 -17.38 -28.07
C PHE A 465 2.74 -17.06 -28.34
N LEU A 466 2.33 -17.00 -29.61
CA LEU A 466 0.92 -16.81 -29.97
C LEU A 466 0.07 -18.03 -29.60
N PHE A 467 0.60 -19.25 -29.70
CA PHE A 467 -0.11 -20.47 -29.27
C PHE A 467 -0.28 -20.51 -27.73
N MET A 468 0.76 -20.21 -26.96
CA MET A 468 0.69 -20.14 -25.49
C MET A 468 -0.26 -19.02 -25.03
N ALA A 469 -0.13 -17.81 -25.57
CA ALA A 469 -0.99 -16.68 -25.22
C ALA A 469 -2.46 -16.90 -25.62
N SER A 470 -2.72 -17.55 -26.76
CA SER A 470 -4.07 -17.92 -27.18
C SER A 470 -4.66 -19.06 -26.33
N SER A 471 -3.83 -19.99 -25.85
CA SER A 471 -4.27 -21.09 -24.99
C SER A 471 -4.60 -20.63 -23.57
N THR A 472 -3.86 -19.67 -23.02
CA THR A 472 -4.15 -19.08 -21.69
C THR A 472 -5.36 -18.15 -21.73
N THR A 473 -5.54 -17.37 -22.80
CA THR A 473 -6.78 -16.58 -22.99
C THR A 473 -7.98 -17.47 -23.29
N LEU A 474 -7.83 -18.56 -24.05
CA LEU A 474 -8.92 -19.52 -24.27
C LEU A 474 -9.28 -20.28 -22.99
N LEU A 475 -8.30 -20.65 -22.16
CA LEU A 475 -8.54 -21.23 -20.83
C LEU A 475 -9.23 -20.23 -19.90
N ALA A 476 -8.76 -18.98 -19.83
CA ALA A 476 -9.40 -17.93 -19.03
C ALA A 476 -10.82 -17.58 -19.52
N TYR A 477 -11.06 -17.65 -20.85
CA TYR A 477 -12.37 -17.38 -21.47
C TYR A 477 -13.34 -18.57 -21.31
N ILE A 478 -12.84 -19.81 -21.37
CA ILE A 478 -13.61 -21.01 -21.02
C ILE A 478 -13.91 -21.04 -19.51
N TYR A 479 -12.98 -20.58 -18.67
CA TYR A 479 -13.16 -20.43 -17.22
C TYR A 479 -14.26 -19.41 -16.88
N THR A 480 -14.32 -18.30 -17.60
CA THR A 480 -15.38 -17.29 -17.44
C THR A 480 -16.72 -17.71 -18.05
N LEU A 481 -16.74 -18.47 -19.15
CA LEU A 481 -17.98 -18.96 -19.77
C LEU A 481 -18.63 -20.15 -19.04
N LEU A 482 -17.85 -20.99 -18.32
CA LEU A 482 -18.37 -22.13 -17.58
C LEU A 482 -18.98 -21.76 -16.22
N ILE A 483 -18.68 -20.59 -15.67
CA ILE A 483 -19.14 -20.16 -14.32
C ILE A 483 -20.44 -19.33 -14.36
N ILE A 484 -20.86 -18.83 -15.52
CA ILE A 484 -22.03 -17.94 -15.64
C ILE A 484 -23.39 -18.66 -15.44
N PRO A 485 -23.55 -20.00 -15.57
CA PRO A 485 -24.80 -20.67 -15.20
C PRO A 485 -24.79 -21.57 -13.95
N THR A 486 -23.71 -21.70 -13.17
CA THR A 486 -23.71 -22.57 -11.96
C THR A 486 -23.84 -21.79 -10.66
N VAL A 487 -24.67 -20.74 -10.69
CA VAL A 487 -25.24 -20.15 -9.48
C VAL A 487 -26.41 -21.03 -9.04
N PHE A 488 -26.46 -21.33 -7.74
CA PHE A 488 -27.45 -22.14 -7.00
C PHE A 488 -27.19 -23.64 -6.87
N THR A 489 -26.11 -24.03 -6.20
CA THR A 489 -26.16 -25.17 -5.27
C THR A 489 -25.30 -24.89 -4.04
N ALA A 490 -25.79 -24.06 -3.11
CA ALA A 490 -25.35 -24.11 -1.73
C ALA A 490 -26.38 -24.93 -0.96
N VAL A 491 -26.00 -26.15 -0.57
CA VAL A 491 -26.73 -26.90 0.44
C VAL A 491 -26.24 -26.34 1.77
N ILE A 492 -27.07 -25.56 2.46
CA ILE A 492 -26.84 -25.26 3.88
C ILE A 492 -27.20 -26.55 4.61
N PRO A 493 -26.25 -27.28 5.23
CA PRO A 493 -26.61 -28.36 6.12
C PRO A 493 -27.35 -27.71 7.29
N ALA A 494 -28.63 -28.04 7.46
CA ALA A 494 -29.32 -27.76 8.71
C ALA A 494 -28.66 -28.65 9.77
N GLY A 495 -27.71 -28.08 10.53
CA GLY A 495 -27.08 -28.75 11.65
C GLY A 495 -28.13 -29.11 12.70
N ASN A 496 -28.00 -30.30 13.28
CA ASN A 496 -28.75 -30.64 14.48
C ASN A 496 -28.33 -29.69 15.61
N GLU A 497 -29.28 -29.24 16.42
CA GLU A 497 -28.96 -28.42 17.59
C GLU A 497 -28.27 -29.29 18.65
N THR A 498 -27.00 -29.03 18.94
CA THR A 498 -26.29 -29.68 20.04
C THR A 498 -26.75 -29.04 21.35
N VAL A 499 -27.29 -29.86 22.26
CA VAL A 499 -27.88 -29.41 23.53
C VAL A 499 -26.96 -29.81 24.68
N PHE A 500 -26.36 -28.84 25.36
CA PHE A 500 -25.58 -29.06 26.58
C PHE A 500 -26.28 -28.43 27.78
N ASN A 501 -26.56 -29.24 28.82
CA ASN A 501 -27.30 -28.81 30.02
C ASN A 501 -28.63 -28.07 29.73
N GLY A 502 -29.29 -28.37 28.61
CA GLY A 502 -30.57 -27.75 28.21
C GLY A 502 -30.46 -26.46 27.40
N THR A 503 -29.25 -26.03 27.04
CA THR A 503 -28.98 -24.86 26.19
C THR A 503 -28.43 -25.32 24.84
N ASN A 504 -28.89 -24.68 23.75
CA ASN A 504 -28.35 -24.92 22.41
C ASN A 504 -26.96 -24.29 22.29
N VAL A 505 -25.96 -25.10 21.93
CA VAL A 505 -24.57 -24.70 21.76
C VAL A 505 -24.07 -25.14 20.38
N PRO A 506 -23.09 -24.45 19.78
CA PRO A 506 -22.54 -24.83 18.47
C PRO A 506 -21.75 -26.15 18.51
N ILE A 507 -21.16 -26.47 19.66
CA ILE A 507 -20.37 -27.68 19.96
C ILE A 507 -20.46 -28.01 21.45
N ASP A 508 -20.37 -29.29 21.82
CA ASP A 508 -20.17 -29.71 23.22
C ASP A 508 -18.67 -29.89 23.50
N ILE A 509 -18.11 -28.99 24.31
CA ILE A 509 -16.70 -29.03 24.74
C ILE A 509 -16.53 -29.53 26.19
N GLY A 510 -17.61 -29.93 26.87
CA GLY A 510 -17.58 -30.44 28.24
C GLY A 510 -17.18 -29.43 29.32
N CYS A 511 -17.13 -28.13 28.98
CA CYS A 511 -16.75 -27.07 29.91
C CYS A 511 -17.96 -26.48 30.65
N PRO A 512 -17.80 -26.00 31.90
CA PRO A 512 -18.86 -25.24 32.57
C PRO A 512 -19.14 -23.91 31.84
N PHE A 513 -20.39 -23.43 31.90
CA PHE A 513 -20.74 -22.08 31.47
C PHE A 513 -20.20 -21.04 32.46
N LEU A 514 -19.88 -19.84 31.96
CA LEU A 514 -19.53 -18.69 32.78
C LEU A 514 -20.78 -18.11 33.44
N THR A 515 -20.62 -17.53 34.63
CA THR A 515 -21.68 -16.74 35.25
C THR A 515 -21.88 -15.44 34.44
N PRO A 516 -23.10 -15.10 34.01
CA PRO A 516 -23.37 -13.87 33.27
C PRO A 516 -22.85 -12.63 34.01
N ARG A 517 -22.27 -11.67 33.28
CA ARG A 517 -21.78 -10.43 33.90
C ARG A 517 -22.92 -9.53 34.35
N ASP A 518 -22.80 -8.98 35.56
CA ASP A 518 -23.65 -7.89 36.04
C ASP A 518 -23.28 -6.53 35.43
N THR A 519 -22.03 -6.37 34.99
CA THR A 519 -21.49 -5.15 34.38
C THR A 519 -20.60 -5.47 33.18
N PRO A 520 -20.66 -4.69 32.08
CA PRO A 520 -19.79 -4.88 30.91
C PRO A 520 -18.30 -4.85 31.26
N ALA A 521 -17.47 -5.47 30.42
CA ALA A 521 -16.01 -5.33 30.52
C ALA A 521 -15.60 -3.86 30.50
N GLN A 522 -14.72 -3.49 31.43
CA GLN A 522 -14.33 -2.09 31.63
C GLN A 522 -13.31 -1.60 30.59
N ASN A 523 -12.45 -2.50 30.12
CA ASN A 523 -11.39 -2.22 29.15
C ASN A 523 -10.90 -3.55 28.52
N VAL A 524 -9.96 -3.45 27.58
CA VAL A 524 -9.42 -4.59 26.83
C VAL A 524 -8.72 -5.64 27.71
N ARG A 525 -8.29 -5.27 28.93
CA ARG A 525 -7.66 -6.18 29.92
C ARG A 525 -8.68 -6.95 30.77
N ASP A 526 -9.94 -6.51 30.79
CA ASP A 526 -11.03 -7.10 31.56
C ASP A 526 -11.96 -8.00 30.70
N LEU A 527 -11.54 -8.33 29.48
CA LEU A 527 -12.31 -9.17 28.58
C LEU A 527 -12.36 -10.62 29.03
N ARG A 528 -13.56 -11.18 29.04
CA ARG A 528 -13.85 -12.62 29.07
C ARG A 528 -14.37 -13.08 27.70
N PRO A 529 -14.43 -14.40 27.44
CA PRO A 529 -15.03 -14.93 26.21
C PRO A 529 -16.45 -14.43 25.94
N ASP A 530 -17.27 -14.29 27.00
CA ASP A 530 -18.66 -13.83 26.90
C ASP A 530 -18.81 -12.31 26.74
N ASP A 531 -17.71 -11.54 26.74
CA ASP A 531 -17.71 -10.12 26.42
C ASP A 531 -17.56 -9.84 24.91
N ILE A 532 -17.08 -10.82 24.14
CA ILE A 532 -16.81 -10.65 22.69
C ILE A 532 -18.09 -10.82 21.89
N LYS A 533 -18.37 -9.84 21.04
CA LYS A 533 -19.56 -9.81 20.17
C LYS A 533 -19.26 -10.17 18.72
N PHE A 534 -18.07 -9.81 18.24
CA PHE A 534 -17.63 -10.07 16.87
C PHE A 534 -16.32 -10.82 16.84
N VAL A 535 -16.21 -11.82 15.96
CA VAL A 535 -14.94 -12.32 15.44
C VAL A 535 -14.73 -11.81 14.02
N ILE A 536 -13.50 -11.43 13.69
CA ILE A 536 -13.12 -10.90 12.37
C ILE A 536 -11.79 -11.55 11.98
N GLY A 537 -11.66 -11.97 10.72
CA GLY A 537 -10.45 -12.62 10.20
C GLY A 537 -9.87 -11.85 9.03
N LEU A 538 -8.57 -11.57 9.10
CA LEU A 538 -7.75 -11.03 8.01
C LEU A 538 -6.59 -11.99 7.75
N GLY A 539 -6.38 -12.46 6.52
CA GLY A 539 -5.39 -13.49 6.26
C GLY A 539 -5.36 -14.08 4.85
N ASP A 540 -4.60 -15.17 4.71
CA ASP A 540 -4.38 -15.84 3.43
C ASP A 540 -5.21 -17.12 3.24
N SER A 541 -4.81 -17.96 2.28
CA SER A 541 -5.42 -19.26 1.96
C SER A 541 -5.51 -20.20 3.16
N VAL A 542 -4.59 -20.11 4.13
CA VAL A 542 -4.65 -20.93 5.34
C VAL A 542 -5.83 -20.51 6.21
N MET A 543 -6.06 -19.22 6.41
CA MET A 543 -7.25 -18.75 7.14
C MET A 543 -8.53 -19.00 6.33
N ALA A 544 -8.48 -18.94 5.01
CA ALA A 544 -9.60 -19.30 4.14
C ALA A 544 -9.94 -20.81 4.16
N ALA A 545 -9.09 -21.64 4.78
CA ALA A 545 -9.19 -23.09 4.79
C ALA A 545 -9.26 -23.69 3.38
N PHE A 546 -8.43 -23.16 2.49
CA PHE A 546 -8.33 -23.67 1.12
C PHE A 546 -7.98 -25.16 1.12
N ALA A 547 -8.77 -25.93 0.37
CA ALA A 547 -8.62 -27.37 0.18
C ALA A 547 -8.58 -28.22 1.46
N ALA A 548 -9.01 -27.68 2.61
CA ALA A 548 -8.87 -28.34 3.91
C ALA A 548 -9.65 -29.66 4.02
N LYS A 549 -10.81 -29.78 3.35
CA LYS A 549 -11.59 -31.04 3.35
C LYS A 549 -10.93 -32.15 2.53
N GLY A 550 -9.97 -31.83 1.66
CA GLY A 550 -9.29 -32.82 0.81
C GLY A 550 -10.20 -33.41 -0.27
N ILE A 551 -9.74 -34.47 -0.93
CA ILE A 551 -10.50 -35.20 -1.97
C ILE A 551 -11.82 -35.71 -1.39
N GLN A 552 -12.93 -35.19 -1.90
CA GLN A 552 -14.27 -35.72 -1.62
C GLN A 552 -14.64 -36.82 -2.63
N ASP A 553 -15.33 -37.87 -2.17
CA ASP A 553 -15.91 -38.93 -3.00
C ASP A 553 -14.93 -39.64 -3.98
N GLU A 554 -13.69 -39.86 -3.54
CA GLU A 554 -12.62 -40.57 -4.28
C GLU A 554 -12.29 -39.98 -5.67
N THR A 555 -12.76 -38.76 -5.97
CA THR A 555 -12.63 -38.14 -7.30
C THR A 555 -11.82 -36.85 -7.21
N PHE A 556 -10.63 -36.84 -7.82
CA PHE A 556 -9.75 -35.67 -7.78
C PHE A 556 -10.27 -34.48 -8.61
N PHE A 557 -10.89 -34.72 -9.77
CA PHE A 557 -11.37 -33.66 -10.66
C PHE A 557 -12.80 -33.19 -10.30
N THR A 558 -12.98 -32.63 -9.12
CA THR A 558 -14.24 -31.98 -8.72
C THR A 558 -13.98 -30.52 -8.35
N LEU A 559 -14.93 -29.61 -8.65
CA LEU A 559 -14.82 -28.21 -8.23
C LEU A 559 -14.68 -28.08 -6.71
N ALA A 560 -15.27 -29.00 -5.95
CA ALA A 560 -15.23 -29.03 -4.49
C ALA A 560 -13.80 -29.13 -3.92
N ASN A 561 -12.86 -29.70 -4.67
CA ASN A 561 -11.47 -29.81 -4.26
C ASN A 561 -10.70 -28.47 -4.39
N LEU A 562 -11.27 -27.46 -5.06
CA LEU A 562 -10.73 -26.09 -5.17
C LEU A 562 -11.51 -25.10 -4.29
N TYR A 563 -12.13 -25.59 -3.22
CA TYR A 563 -12.93 -24.75 -2.35
C TYR A 563 -12.10 -24.19 -1.20
N GLU A 564 -12.43 -22.96 -0.83
CA GLU A 564 -12.16 -22.43 0.50
C GLU A 564 -13.23 -22.99 1.43
N ASN A 565 -12.82 -23.85 2.36
CA ASN A 565 -13.73 -24.51 3.30
C ASN A 565 -13.99 -23.61 4.51
N ARG A 566 -14.54 -22.42 4.24
CA ARG A 566 -14.72 -21.30 5.18
C ARG A 566 -15.30 -21.73 6.53
N GLY A 567 -16.29 -22.62 6.52
CA GLY A 567 -16.99 -23.12 7.69
C GLY A 567 -16.13 -23.90 8.69
N ILE A 568 -15.00 -24.45 8.27
CA ILE A 568 -14.07 -25.23 9.11
C ILE A 568 -12.74 -24.52 9.37
N SER A 569 -12.62 -23.24 8.98
CA SER A 569 -11.43 -22.44 9.24
C SER A 569 -11.07 -22.42 10.72
N PHE A 570 -9.78 -22.56 11.03
CA PHE A 570 -9.34 -22.76 12.41
C PHE A 570 -9.63 -21.50 13.26
N ALA A 571 -9.50 -20.34 12.64
CA ALA A 571 -9.66 -19.02 13.24
C ALA A 571 -11.06 -18.45 13.05
N MET A 572 -11.79 -18.84 11.97
CA MET A 572 -13.00 -18.14 11.55
C MET A 572 -14.23 -19.03 11.26
N GLY A 573 -14.09 -20.36 11.27
CA GLY A 573 -15.19 -21.26 10.90
C GLY A 573 -16.33 -21.30 11.92
N GLY A 574 -17.56 -21.43 11.44
CA GLY A 574 -18.79 -21.47 12.24
C GLY A 574 -19.75 -22.60 11.83
N ASP A 575 -19.29 -23.60 11.07
CA ASP A 575 -20.12 -24.76 10.76
C ASP A 575 -20.49 -25.53 12.04
N PRO A 576 -21.72 -26.06 12.13
CA PRO A 576 -22.18 -26.78 13.32
C PRO A 576 -21.35 -28.03 13.59
N ASP A 577 -21.17 -28.38 14.86
CA ASP A 577 -20.43 -29.58 15.30
C ASP A 577 -18.94 -29.61 14.90
N VAL A 578 -18.36 -28.48 14.49
CA VAL A 578 -16.94 -28.35 14.15
C VAL A 578 -16.17 -27.62 15.26
N ILE A 579 -15.05 -28.19 15.70
CA ILE A 579 -14.16 -27.52 16.66
C ILE A 579 -13.38 -26.43 15.94
N THR A 580 -13.83 -25.20 16.07
CA THR A 580 -13.17 -23.99 15.57
C THR A 580 -13.02 -22.98 16.70
N MET A 581 -12.09 -22.03 16.55
CA MET A 581 -11.96 -20.94 17.52
C MET A 581 -13.27 -20.19 17.75
N PRO A 582 -14.05 -19.79 16.70
CA PRO A 582 -15.32 -19.11 16.93
C PRO A 582 -16.41 -19.99 17.51
N ASN A 583 -16.48 -21.29 17.20
CA ASN A 583 -17.47 -22.17 17.83
C ASN A 583 -17.17 -22.39 19.32
N ILE A 584 -15.89 -22.49 19.71
CA ILE A 584 -15.51 -22.53 21.12
C ILE A 584 -15.86 -21.19 21.79
N LEU A 585 -15.62 -20.06 21.14
CA LEU A 585 -16.00 -18.75 21.69
C LEU A 585 -17.53 -18.59 21.81
N LYS A 586 -18.28 -19.04 20.80
CA LYS A 586 -19.74 -18.98 20.74
C LYS A 586 -20.43 -19.89 21.78
N TYR A 587 -19.73 -20.93 22.26
CA TYR A 587 -20.15 -21.69 23.43
C TYR A 587 -20.30 -20.80 24.68
N TYR A 588 -19.47 -19.76 24.81
CA TYR A 588 -19.50 -18.80 25.91
C TYR A 588 -20.28 -17.52 25.56
N SER A 589 -20.24 -17.09 24.30
CA SER A 589 -20.93 -15.91 23.76
C SER A 589 -22.00 -16.34 22.74
N ASN A 590 -23.22 -16.61 23.22
CA ASN A 590 -24.28 -17.19 22.38
C ASN A 590 -24.73 -16.27 21.22
N ASP A 591 -24.48 -14.98 21.32
CA ASP A 591 -24.86 -13.94 20.36
C ASP A 591 -23.66 -13.41 19.57
N LEU A 592 -22.60 -14.23 19.42
CA LEU A 592 -21.42 -13.97 18.63
C LEU A 592 -21.73 -13.89 17.12
N PHE A 593 -21.21 -12.86 16.47
CA PHE A 593 -21.27 -12.63 15.02
C PHE A 593 -19.91 -12.80 14.35
N GLY A 594 -19.93 -13.02 13.03
CA GLY A 594 -18.74 -12.92 12.17
C GLY A 594 -18.12 -14.24 11.69
N SER A 595 -18.51 -15.38 12.26
CA SER A 595 -17.98 -16.69 11.87
C SER A 595 -18.43 -17.08 10.47
N SER A 596 -17.49 -17.46 9.60
CA SER A 596 -17.79 -17.90 8.25
C SER A 596 -18.39 -19.31 8.21
N VAL A 597 -19.24 -19.60 7.22
CA VAL A 597 -19.98 -20.87 7.11
C VAL A 597 -19.90 -21.45 5.71
N GLY A 598 -20.00 -22.77 5.62
CA GLY A 598 -20.03 -23.52 4.37
C GLY A 598 -18.73 -23.44 3.58
N ASP A 599 -18.84 -23.73 2.29
CA ASP A 599 -17.72 -23.78 1.36
C ASP A 599 -18.06 -22.98 0.10
N HIS A 600 -17.05 -22.40 -0.54
CA HIS A 600 -17.20 -21.85 -1.88
C HIS A 600 -15.89 -21.97 -2.67
N ILE A 601 -15.99 -21.81 -3.99
CA ILE A 601 -14.82 -21.79 -4.86
C ILE A 601 -13.82 -20.72 -4.43
N ILE A 602 -12.54 -21.06 -4.51
CA ILE A 602 -11.41 -20.21 -4.16
C ILE A 602 -11.57 -18.75 -4.63
N SER A 603 -11.22 -17.82 -3.75
CA SER A 603 -11.04 -16.40 -4.07
C SER A 603 -9.60 -16.13 -4.49
N ILE A 604 -9.39 -15.34 -5.54
CA ILE A 604 -8.06 -15.10 -6.09
C ILE A 604 -7.57 -13.72 -5.66
N CYS A 605 -6.49 -13.66 -4.87
CA CYS A 605 -5.84 -12.42 -4.48
C CYS A 605 -4.31 -12.56 -4.48
N PHE A 606 -3.68 -12.70 -5.65
CA PHE A 606 -2.21 -12.81 -5.75
C PHE A 606 -1.56 -11.43 -5.66
N GLY A 607 -1.28 -10.95 -4.45
CA GLY A 607 -0.34 -9.84 -4.23
C GLY A 607 -0.56 -8.58 -5.08
N ASN A 608 0.51 -8.11 -5.70
CA ASN A 608 0.54 -6.98 -6.65
C ASN A 608 -0.03 -7.35 -8.04
N GLN A 609 -0.28 -8.63 -8.33
CA GLN A 609 -0.70 -9.08 -9.65
C GLN A 609 -2.21 -8.97 -9.85
N ILE A 610 -3.00 -9.54 -8.94
CA ILE A 610 -4.46 -9.63 -9.12
C ILE A 610 -5.16 -9.82 -7.78
N CYS A 611 -5.97 -8.84 -7.36
CA CYS A 611 -6.88 -8.98 -6.22
C CYS A 611 -8.24 -8.31 -6.53
N PRO A 612 -9.13 -8.97 -7.31
CA PRO A 612 -10.39 -8.39 -7.77
C PRO A 612 -11.40 -8.16 -6.63
N ASN A 613 -12.04 -6.99 -6.69
CA ASN A 613 -13.25 -6.71 -5.90
C ASN A 613 -14.42 -7.63 -6.31
N GLY A 614 -15.37 -7.84 -5.39
CA GLY A 614 -16.62 -8.57 -5.67
C GLY A 614 -16.50 -10.10 -5.64
N GLN A 615 -15.37 -10.65 -5.18
CA GLN A 615 -15.19 -12.09 -5.01
C GLN A 615 -15.80 -12.63 -3.72
N TYR A 616 -15.95 -11.79 -2.70
CA TYR A 616 -16.55 -12.17 -1.43
C TYR A 616 -17.98 -12.68 -1.61
N ARG A 617 -18.34 -13.68 -0.81
CA ARG A 617 -19.66 -14.26 -0.63
C ARG A 617 -20.15 -13.86 0.74
N SER A 618 -20.62 -12.62 0.91
CA SER A 618 -20.97 -12.05 2.23
C SER A 618 -21.79 -12.94 3.15
N LYS A 619 -22.72 -13.75 2.61
CA LYS A 619 -23.53 -14.71 3.37
C LYS A 619 -22.78 -15.94 3.91
N LEU A 620 -21.62 -16.27 3.32
CA LEU A 620 -20.76 -17.40 3.68
C LEU A 620 -19.51 -16.89 4.39
N ASP A 621 -18.87 -15.85 3.85
CA ASP A 621 -17.64 -15.26 4.40
C ASP A 621 -17.89 -14.49 5.69
N ILE A 622 -19.03 -13.81 5.78
CA ILE A 622 -19.42 -12.97 6.92
C ILE A 622 -18.28 -11.99 7.25
N LEU A 623 -17.51 -12.19 8.33
CA LEU A 623 -16.36 -11.35 8.67
C LEU A 623 -15.00 -12.05 8.52
N ASN A 624 -14.95 -13.17 7.79
CA ASN A 624 -13.71 -13.81 7.33
C ASN A 624 -13.30 -13.22 5.97
N ALA A 625 -12.44 -12.20 6.01
CA ALA A 625 -12.00 -11.50 4.81
C ALA A 625 -10.78 -12.13 4.14
N ALA A 626 -10.24 -13.21 4.69
CA ALA A 626 -9.03 -13.85 4.18
C ALA A 626 -9.20 -14.30 2.73
N GLN A 627 -8.18 -14.20 1.90
CA GLN A 627 -8.25 -14.62 0.50
C GLN A 627 -7.04 -15.45 0.09
N SER A 628 -7.25 -16.44 -0.77
CA SER A 628 -6.14 -17.27 -1.25
C SER A 628 -5.18 -16.46 -2.12
N GLY A 629 -3.89 -16.62 -1.85
CA GLY A 629 -2.80 -15.85 -2.48
C GLY A 629 -2.50 -14.49 -1.83
N ALA A 630 -3.34 -14.01 -0.89
CA ALA A 630 -3.19 -12.69 -0.30
C ALA A 630 -1.84 -12.53 0.41
N ARG A 631 -1.20 -11.37 0.20
CA ARG A 631 0.02 -10.94 0.89
C ARG A 631 -0.29 -9.79 1.83
N SER A 632 0.67 -9.41 2.66
CA SER A 632 0.56 -8.28 3.59
C SER A 632 0.07 -6.97 2.94
N LEU A 633 0.48 -6.69 1.69
CA LEU A 633 0.06 -5.49 0.94
C LEU A 633 -1.45 -5.45 0.66
N ASN A 634 -2.13 -6.61 0.67
CA ASN A 634 -3.55 -6.73 0.39
C ASN A 634 -4.43 -6.51 1.62
N LEU A 635 -3.87 -6.37 2.84
CA LEU A 635 -4.66 -6.25 4.07
C LEU A 635 -5.67 -5.09 4.06
N ASN A 636 -5.37 -4.00 3.33
CA ASN A 636 -6.33 -2.91 3.19
C ASN A 636 -7.59 -3.30 2.42
N HIS A 637 -7.47 -4.16 1.40
CA HIS A 637 -8.60 -4.71 0.65
C HIS A 637 -9.51 -5.53 1.56
N GLU A 638 -8.92 -6.36 2.43
CA GLU A 638 -9.66 -7.17 3.38
C GLU A 638 -10.36 -6.32 4.46
N ILE A 639 -9.68 -5.28 4.96
CA ILE A 639 -10.27 -4.34 5.93
C ILE A 639 -11.45 -3.60 5.32
N ASP A 640 -11.39 -3.20 4.03
CA ASP A 640 -12.52 -2.55 3.36
C ASP A 640 -13.77 -3.45 3.37
N TYR A 641 -13.63 -4.73 3.01
CA TYR A 641 -14.72 -5.69 3.08
C TYR A 641 -15.31 -5.84 4.49
N VAL A 642 -14.47 -5.98 5.51
CA VAL A 642 -14.92 -6.10 6.91
C VAL A 642 -15.68 -4.86 7.36
N MET A 643 -15.17 -3.67 7.03
CA MET A 643 -15.81 -2.42 7.43
C MET A 643 -17.21 -2.29 6.81
N ASP A 644 -17.36 -2.63 5.54
CA ASP A 644 -18.66 -2.62 4.86
C ASP A 644 -19.63 -3.62 5.51
N GLN A 645 -19.17 -4.84 5.84
CA GLN A 645 -20.01 -5.84 6.51
C GLN A 645 -20.40 -5.46 7.95
N LEU A 646 -19.48 -4.86 8.72
CA LEU A 646 -19.79 -4.37 10.06
C LEU A 646 -20.85 -3.27 10.03
N GLU A 647 -20.82 -2.41 9.00
CA GLU A 647 -21.80 -1.34 8.84
C GLU A 647 -23.22 -1.90 8.70
N GLU A 648 -23.40 -3.00 7.95
CA GLU A 648 -24.70 -3.66 7.80
C GLU A 648 -25.30 -4.10 9.15
N TYR A 649 -24.48 -4.63 10.07
CA TYR A 649 -24.92 -5.03 11.41
C TYR A 649 -25.32 -3.83 12.28
N TYR A 650 -24.58 -2.72 12.16
CA TYR A 650 -24.90 -1.49 12.90
C TYR A 650 -26.20 -0.85 12.42
N ASP A 651 -26.42 -0.83 11.11
CA ASP A 651 -27.62 -0.23 10.52
C ASP A 651 -28.88 -1.03 10.79
N ALA A 652 -28.74 -2.36 10.83
CA ALA A 652 -29.82 -3.26 11.22
C ALA A 652 -30.16 -3.13 12.72
N GLY A 653 -29.30 -2.46 13.51
CA GLY A 653 -29.44 -2.36 14.96
C GLY A 653 -29.20 -3.69 15.69
N GLU A 654 -28.53 -4.63 15.03
CA GLU A 654 -28.22 -5.97 15.57
C GLU A 654 -27.01 -5.94 16.51
N ALA A 655 -26.14 -4.92 16.35
CA ALA A 655 -24.99 -4.67 17.21
C ALA A 655 -24.68 -3.18 17.29
N LEU A 656 -23.85 -2.80 18.27
CA LEU A 656 -23.37 -1.45 18.46
C LEU A 656 -21.90 -1.31 18.00
N PRO A 657 -21.49 -0.14 17.49
CA PRO A 657 -20.08 0.14 17.22
C PRO A 657 -19.16 -0.06 18.43
N THR A 658 -19.69 0.05 19.65
CA THR A 658 -18.98 -0.16 20.92
C THR A 658 -18.92 -1.62 21.39
N ASP A 659 -19.55 -2.56 20.70
CA ASP A 659 -19.46 -3.96 21.08
C ASP A 659 -18.05 -4.51 20.83
N TRP A 660 -17.54 -5.38 21.71
CA TRP A 660 -16.16 -5.83 21.59
C TRP A 660 -15.93 -6.72 20.37
N LYS A 661 -14.87 -6.41 19.62
CA LYS A 661 -14.43 -7.15 18.44
C LYS A 661 -13.10 -7.85 18.72
N LEU A 662 -13.04 -9.13 18.42
CA LEU A 662 -11.81 -9.91 18.38
C LEU A 662 -11.38 -10.06 16.92
N ILE A 663 -10.27 -9.41 16.54
CA ILE A 663 -9.75 -9.45 15.17
C ILE A 663 -8.53 -10.36 15.15
N THR A 664 -8.53 -11.37 14.29
CA THR A 664 -7.39 -12.26 14.07
C THR A 664 -6.70 -11.88 12.76
N LEU A 665 -5.44 -11.47 12.86
CA LEU A 665 -4.57 -11.19 11.72
C LEU A 665 -3.59 -12.36 11.56
N PHE A 666 -3.78 -13.19 10.53
CA PHE A 666 -2.89 -14.32 10.20
C PHE A 666 -2.57 -14.29 8.72
N ILE A 667 -1.49 -13.58 8.40
CA ILE A 667 -1.01 -13.26 7.05
C ILE A 667 0.50 -13.45 7.02
N GLY A 668 1.06 -13.71 5.83
CA GLY A 668 2.49 -13.73 5.60
C GLY A 668 3.02 -15.01 4.99
N SER A 669 2.23 -16.09 4.95
CA SER A 669 2.66 -17.35 4.32
C SER A 669 3.06 -17.11 2.85
N ASN A 670 2.23 -16.34 2.13
CA ASN A 670 2.51 -15.94 0.75
C ASN A 670 3.69 -14.97 0.66
N ASP A 671 3.88 -14.06 1.60
CA ASP A 671 5.06 -13.19 1.65
C ASP A 671 6.35 -14.04 1.77
N LEU A 672 6.39 -15.02 2.66
CA LEU A 672 7.53 -15.94 2.74
C LEU A 672 7.70 -16.82 1.50
N CYS A 673 6.59 -17.26 0.90
CA CYS A 673 6.63 -18.04 -0.34
C CYS A 673 7.14 -17.27 -1.55
N HIS A 674 7.17 -15.94 -1.50
CA HIS A 674 7.69 -15.06 -2.54
C HIS A 674 8.95 -14.30 -2.08
N SER A 675 9.54 -14.63 -0.93
CA SER A 675 10.65 -13.85 -0.37
C SER A 675 11.95 -13.91 -1.18
N CYS A 676 12.05 -14.83 -2.14
CA CYS A 676 13.17 -15.01 -3.05
C CYS A 676 12.93 -14.39 -4.44
N THR A 677 11.70 -13.93 -4.72
CA THR A 677 11.28 -13.40 -6.04
C THR A 677 10.70 -12.00 -5.96
N GLU A 678 10.13 -11.59 -4.82
CA GLU A 678 9.37 -10.36 -4.68
C GLU A 678 9.87 -9.50 -3.50
N MET A 679 10.39 -8.31 -3.79
CA MET A 679 10.84 -7.37 -2.75
C MET A 679 9.70 -6.90 -1.84
N THR A 680 8.49 -6.73 -2.38
CA THR A 680 7.30 -6.33 -1.61
C THR A 680 6.87 -7.38 -0.60
N SER A 681 7.44 -8.58 -0.66
CA SER A 681 7.20 -9.67 0.26
C SER A 681 8.27 -9.80 1.34
N LEU A 682 9.39 -9.08 1.26
CA LEU A 682 10.45 -9.16 2.27
C LEU A 682 9.98 -8.65 3.66
N PRO A 683 10.62 -9.09 4.76
CA PRO A 683 10.21 -8.73 6.12
C PRO A 683 9.97 -7.24 6.39
N PRO A 684 10.77 -6.28 5.86
CA PRO A 684 10.52 -4.86 6.06
C PRO A 684 9.19 -4.38 5.45
N ALA A 685 8.94 -4.71 4.17
CA ALA A 685 7.69 -4.36 3.49
C ALA A 685 6.48 -5.02 4.18
N PHE A 686 6.61 -6.29 4.53
CA PHE A 686 5.62 -7.03 5.31
C PHE A 686 5.29 -6.35 6.65
N GLY A 687 6.32 -5.98 7.42
CA GLY A 687 6.15 -5.34 8.72
C GLY A 687 5.45 -3.98 8.61
N ILE A 688 5.81 -3.17 7.60
CA ILE A 688 5.15 -1.89 7.33
C ILE A 688 3.66 -2.08 7.00
N ASN A 689 3.36 -3.03 6.12
CA ASN A 689 1.98 -3.31 5.70
C ASN A 689 1.12 -3.81 6.88
N ALA A 690 1.64 -4.75 7.67
CA ALA A 690 0.95 -5.27 8.86
C ALA A 690 0.73 -4.18 9.91
N LEU A 691 1.73 -3.33 10.18
CA LEU A 691 1.59 -2.20 11.11
C LEU A 691 0.54 -1.21 10.60
N ALA A 692 0.56 -0.86 9.32
CA ALA A 692 -0.40 0.05 8.72
C ALA A 692 -1.83 -0.49 8.80
N ALA A 693 -2.03 -1.80 8.63
CA ALA A 693 -3.32 -2.46 8.79
C ALA A 693 -3.84 -2.39 10.24
N VAL A 694 -2.99 -2.69 11.23
CA VAL A 694 -3.36 -2.60 12.65
C VAL A 694 -3.67 -1.15 13.06
N GLU A 695 -2.89 -0.18 12.56
CA GLU A 695 -3.15 1.23 12.83
C GLU A 695 -4.45 1.73 12.17
N ARG A 696 -4.75 1.23 10.97
CA ARG A 696 -6.04 1.50 10.31
C ARG A 696 -7.21 0.94 11.12
N ILE A 697 -7.10 -0.28 11.64
CA ILE A 697 -8.12 -0.87 12.53
C ILE A 697 -8.32 0.02 13.76
N ARG A 698 -7.23 0.38 14.45
CA ARG A 698 -7.26 1.21 15.67
C ARG A 698 -7.97 2.54 15.46
N THR A 699 -7.74 3.16 14.31
CA THR A 699 -8.32 4.48 13.99
C THR A 699 -9.74 4.40 13.42
N SER A 700 -10.16 3.23 12.95
CA SER A 700 -11.46 3.01 12.30
C SER A 700 -12.51 2.37 13.20
N MET A 701 -12.09 1.58 14.19
CA MET A 701 -12.96 0.81 15.09
C MET A 701 -12.67 1.14 16.55
N THR A 702 -13.68 0.97 17.43
CA THR A 702 -13.51 1.05 18.89
C THR A 702 -13.80 -0.31 19.52
N ASN A 703 -13.34 -0.52 20.75
CA ASN A 703 -13.48 -1.75 21.51
C ASN A 703 -12.96 -2.97 20.74
N VAL A 704 -11.66 -2.99 20.49
CA VAL A 704 -11.01 -4.02 19.67
C VAL A 704 -9.86 -4.70 20.41
N LEU A 705 -9.83 -6.01 20.34
CA LEU A 705 -8.65 -6.84 20.64
C LEU A 705 -8.14 -7.45 19.34
N VAL A 706 -6.96 -7.06 18.90
CA VAL A 706 -6.29 -7.63 17.73
C VAL A 706 -5.34 -8.73 18.19
N GLN A 707 -5.50 -9.94 17.63
CA GLN A 707 -4.57 -11.05 17.74
C GLN A 707 -3.73 -11.13 16.48
N VAL A 708 -2.48 -10.69 16.58
CA VAL A 708 -1.48 -10.85 15.53
C VAL A 708 -0.86 -12.22 15.68
N VAL A 709 -1.06 -13.09 14.69
CA VAL A 709 -0.65 -14.49 14.75
C VAL A 709 0.68 -14.67 14.03
N GLY A 710 1.63 -15.31 14.69
CA GLY A 710 2.93 -15.64 14.12
C GLY A 710 2.82 -16.60 12.93
N MET A 711 3.73 -16.46 12.00
CA MET A 711 3.81 -17.27 10.80
C MET A 711 4.27 -18.70 11.10
N MET A 712 3.73 -19.64 10.34
CA MET A 712 4.18 -21.03 10.33
C MET A 712 5.37 -21.22 9.39
N ARG A 713 6.23 -22.20 9.66
CA ARG A 713 7.41 -22.51 8.84
C ARG A 713 7.02 -23.26 7.56
N VAL A 714 6.39 -22.57 6.61
CA VAL A 714 5.88 -23.18 5.37
C VAL A 714 6.94 -23.88 4.51
N GLN A 715 8.21 -23.47 4.61
CA GLN A 715 9.32 -24.13 3.94
C GLN A 715 9.57 -25.57 4.43
N ASP A 716 9.17 -25.90 5.66
CA ASP A 716 9.35 -27.23 6.23
C ASP A 716 8.28 -28.20 5.71
N ILE A 717 7.13 -27.70 5.22
CA ILE A 717 6.02 -28.51 4.68
C ILE A 717 6.51 -29.35 3.50
N VAL A 718 7.17 -28.72 2.52
CA VAL A 718 7.71 -29.40 1.32
C VAL A 718 8.74 -30.47 1.71
N VAL A 719 9.51 -30.24 2.78
CA VAL A 719 10.47 -31.22 3.28
C VAL A 719 9.73 -32.41 3.91
N GLN A 720 8.77 -32.14 4.79
CA GLN A 720 7.97 -33.16 5.46
C GLN A 720 7.24 -34.05 4.45
N THR A 721 6.63 -33.44 3.43
CA THR A 721 5.76 -34.13 2.48
C THR A 721 6.51 -34.85 1.35
N SER A 722 7.77 -34.49 1.09
CA SER A 722 8.61 -35.10 0.05
C SER A 722 8.69 -36.64 0.09
N SER A 723 8.52 -37.24 1.27
CA SER A 723 8.57 -38.70 1.45
C SER A 723 7.22 -39.40 1.18
N PHE A 724 6.14 -38.66 0.98
CA PHE A 724 4.76 -39.15 0.84
C PHE A 724 4.23 -39.02 -0.60
N THR A 725 5.06 -39.42 -1.58
CA THR A 725 4.75 -39.28 -3.02
C THR A 725 3.39 -39.85 -3.43
N GLU A 726 2.97 -41.01 -2.91
CA GLU A 726 1.65 -41.60 -3.24
C GLU A 726 0.47 -40.77 -2.70
N TYR A 727 0.63 -40.13 -1.53
CA TYR A 727 -0.40 -39.28 -0.94
C TYR A 727 -0.48 -37.92 -1.66
N CYS A 728 0.66 -37.38 -2.07
CA CYS A 728 0.79 -36.05 -2.67
C CYS A 728 0.67 -36.03 -4.21
N GLN A 729 0.47 -37.20 -4.82
CA GLN A 729 0.16 -37.36 -6.25
C GLN A 729 -1.28 -37.85 -6.42
N PRO A 730 -2.27 -36.98 -6.23
CA PRO A 730 -3.67 -37.39 -6.24
C PRO A 730 -4.17 -37.80 -7.63
N ILE A 731 -3.38 -37.53 -8.68
CA ILE A 731 -3.62 -38.03 -10.05
C ILE A 731 -2.74 -39.26 -10.29
N GLN A 732 -3.37 -40.44 -10.31
CA GLN A 732 -2.67 -41.71 -10.55
C GLN A 732 -1.86 -41.70 -11.87
N GLY A 733 -0.56 -41.93 -11.77
CA GLY A 733 0.36 -41.96 -12.93
C GLY A 733 0.88 -40.60 -13.39
N SER A 734 0.52 -39.51 -12.69
CA SER A 734 1.10 -38.19 -12.88
C SER A 734 2.35 -38.00 -12.01
N SER A 735 3.31 -37.19 -12.49
CA SER A 735 4.40 -36.68 -11.66
C SER A 735 4.07 -35.34 -11.00
N PHE A 736 2.85 -34.83 -11.18
CA PHE A 736 2.39 -33.57 -10.61
C PHE A 736 2.24 -33.68 -9.09
N VAL A 737 2.84 -32.75 -8.37
CA VAL A 737 2.74 -32.62 -6.92
C VAL A 737 2.32 -31.19 -6.62
N GLY A 738 1.18 -31.01 -5.95
CA GLY A 738 0.57 -29.68 -5.80
C GLY A 738 1.48 -28.68 -5.07
N HIS A 739 2.22 -29.14 -4.06
CA HIS A 739 3.06 -28.28 -3.23
C HIS A 739 4.21 -27.65 -4.02
N ASP A 740 4.56 -28.21 -5.18
CA ASP A 740 5.53 -27.64 -6.11
C ASP A 740 5.00 -26.37 -6.82
N HIS A 741 3.77 -25.96 -6.54
CA HIS A 741 3.14 -24.79 -7.15
C HIS A 741 2.49 -23.83 -6.15
N GLU A 742 2.40 -24.22 -4.87
CA GLU A 742 1.80 -23.36 -3.82
C GLU A 742 2.80 -22.35 -3.24
N CYS A 743 4.09 -22.65 -3.27
CA CYS A 743 5.11 -21.85 -2.59
C CYS A 743 6.40 -21.75 -3.41
N GLU A 744 6.47 -20.75 -4.29
CA GLU A 744 7.53 -20.57 -5.29
C GLU A 744 8.96 -20.68 -4.72
N CYS A 745 9.21 -20.09 -3.56
CA CYS A 745 10.54 -20.12 -2.93
C CYS A 745 10.90 -21.43 -2.24
N SER A 746 9.98 -22.41 -2.17
CA SER A 746 10.23 -23.65 -1.42
C SER A 746 10.90 -24.75 -2.25
N HIS A 747 11.05 -24.60 -3.57
CA HIS A 747 11.39 -25.73 -4.47
C HIS A 747 12.86 -26.14 -4.50
N SER A 748 13.79 -25.31 -4.00
CA SER A 748 15.22 -25.64 -3.95
C SER A 748 15.79 -25.54 -2.53
N ASP A 749 16.82 -26.34 -2.23
CA ASP A 749 17.53 -26.25 -0.94
C ASP A 749 18.07 -24.84 -0.69
N THR A 750 18.54 -24.18 -1.75
CA THR A 750 19.02 -22.79 -1.69
C THR A 750 17.90 -21.82 -1.32
N ASN A 751 16.74 -21.90 -1.97
CA ASN A 751 15.65 -20.98 -1.68
C ASN A 751 14.98 -21.29 -0.32
N ARG A 752 14.89 -22.56 0.10
CA ARG A 752 14.46 -22.92 1.46
C ARG A 752 15.41 -22.41 2.54
N THR A 753 16.69 -22.29 2.22
CA THR A 753 17.68 -21.65 3.11
C THR A 753 17.36 -20.16 3.24
N ILE A 754 17.12 -19.45 2.13
CA ILE A 754 16.69 -18.04 2.14
C ILE A 754 15.43 -17.89 3.01
N MET A 755 14.39 -18.69 2.77
CA MET A 755 13.15 -18.66 3.56
C MET A 755 13.43 -18.90 5.04
N SER A 756 14.30 -19.84 5.38
CA SER A 756 14.66 -20.13 6.77
C SER A 756 15.41 -18.99 7.44
N ASP A 757 16.26 -18.27 6.70
CA ASP A 757 17.03 -17.13 7.20
C ASP A 757 16.13 -15.91 7.43
N VAL A 758 15.15 -15.66 6.56
CA VAL A 758 14.24 -14.50 6.70
C VAL A 758 13.03 -14.76 7.60
N PHE A 759 12.60 -16.02 7.77
CA PHE A 759 11.43 -16.39 8.57
C PHE A 759 11.39 -15.75 9.97
N PRO A 760 12.47 -15.78 10.78
CA PRO A 760 12.46 -15.16 12.11
C PRO A 760 12.16 -13.67 12.09
N HIS A 761 12.51 -12.97 11.00
CA HIS A 761 12.31 -11.53 10.89
C HIS A 761 10.84 -11.14 10.70
N TYR A 762 10.03 -11.98 10.04
CA TYR A 762 8.59 -11.75 9.95
C TYR A 762 7.92 -11.84 11.33
N ASN A 763 8.23 -12.90 12.09
CA ASN A 763 7.71 -13.05 13.46
C ASN A 763 8.23 -11.97 14.40
N THR A 764 9.47 -11.51 14.21
CA THR A 764 10.02 -10.36 14.93
C THR A 764 9.23 -9.08 14.61
N ALA A 765 8.89 -8.83 13.35
CA ALA A 765 8.08 -7.69 12.96
C ALA A 765 6.67 -7.75 13.59
N LEU A 766 5.99 -8.90 13.53
CA LEU A 766 4.66 -9.09 14.14
C LEU A 766 4.68 -8.94 15.67
N GLN A 767 5.71 -9.50 16.32
CA GLN A 767 5.90 -9.32 17.75
C GLN A 767 6.18 -7.86 18.11
N GLY A 768 6.98 -7.16 17.30
CA GLY A 768 7.27 -5.74 17.47
C GLY A 768 6.01 -4.87 17.39
N ILE A 769 5.08 -5.20 16.50
CA ILE A 769 3.76 -4.52 16.42
C ILE A 769 2.99 -4.70 17.72
N ALA A 770 2.89 -5.92 18.25
CA ALA A 770 2.18 -6.15 19.51
C ALA A 770 2.86 -5.42 20.68
N GLN A 771 4.19 -5.50 20.79
CA GLN A 771 4.96 -4.80 21.82
C GLN A 771 4.75 -3.28 21.76
N HIS A 772 4.71 -2.72 20.56
CA HIS A 772 4.45 -1.30 20.34
C HIS A 772 3.11 -0.82 20.92
N TYR A 773 2.03 -1.59 20.75
CA TYR A 773 0.73 -1.23 21.32
C TYR A 773 0.58 -1.61 22.79
N GLN A 774 1.29 -2.63 23.26
CA GLN A 774 1.33 -3.02 24.67
C GLN A 774 2.12 -2.02 25.53
N SER A 775 3.03 -1.25 24.96
CA SER A 775 3.81 -0.23 25.69
C SER A 775 3.07 1.09 25.91
N MET A 776 1.93 1.33 25.24
CA MET A 776 1.14 2.56 25.39
C MET A 776 0.38 2.60 26.73
N THR A 777 0.05 3.79 27.23
CA THR A 777 -0.58 3.97 28.56
C THR A 777 -2.00 3.41 28.67
N ASP A 778 -2.41 3.05 29.91
CA ASP A 778 -3.70 2.42 30.21
C ASP A 778 -4.94 3.29 29.84
N GLU A 779 -4.82 4.62 29.84
CA GLU A 779 -5.92 5.52 29.41
C GLU A 779 -6.06 5.58 27.88
N GLU A 780 -4.94 5.60 27.15
CA GLU A 780 -4.91 5.75 25.69
C GLU A 780 -5.42 4.51 24.93
N ASN A 781 -5.29 3.32 25.53
CA ASN A 781 -5.64 2.03 24.93
C ASN A 781 -6.66 1.22 25.74
N SER A 782 -7.44 1.85 26.62
CA SER A 782 -8.48 1.15 27.38
C SER A 782 -9.47 0.38 26.49
N GLN A 783 -9.71 0.86 25.26
CA GLN A 783 -10.62 0.26 24.28
C GLN A 783 -9.92 -0.47 23.13
N PHE A 784 -8.58 -0.53 23.11
CA PHE A 784 -7.82 -1.13 22.00
C PHE A 784 -6.61 -1.91 22.52
N GLY A 785 -6.45 -3.16 22.12
CA GLY A 785 -5.31 -3.97 22.50
C GLY A 785 -4.80 -4.80 21.34
N VAL A 786 -3.50 -5.05 21.33
CA VAL A 786 -2.85 -5.94 20.35
C VAL A 786 -2.06 -6.99 21.11
N VAL A 787 -2.21 -8.25 20.71
CA VAL A 787 -1.50 -9.38 21.30
C VAL A 787 -0.79 -10.16 20.21
N PHE A 788 0.41 -10.63 20.52
CA PHE A 788 1.11 -11.57 19.65
C PHE A 788 0.80 -13.00 20.09
N GLN A 789 0.36 -13.83 19.14
CA GLN A 789 0.12 -15.26 19.32
C GLN A 789 1.14 -16.01 18.45
N PRO A 790 2.28 -16.47 19.02
CA PRO A 790 3.40 -16.98 18.23
C PRO A 790 3.06 -18.18 17.33
N LEU A 791 2.12 -19.03 17.75
CA LEU A 791 1.67 -20.25 17.08
C LEU A 791 2.86 -21.07 16.52
N LEU A 792 3.85 -21.36 17.38
CA LEU A 792 5.11 -22.04 17.02
C LEU A 792 4.90 -23.54 16.74
N VAL A 793 4.23 -23.86 15.65
CA VAL A 793 3.92 -25.24 15.23
C VAL A 793 5.16 -25.94 14.69
N ASP A 794 5.45 -27.13 15.21
CA ASP A 794 6.41 -28.06 14.60
C ASP A 794 5.71 -28.91 13.55
N ILE A 795 5.76 -28.42 12.31
CA ILE A 795 5.16 -29.07 11.14
C ILE A 795 5.72 -30.48 10.93
N MET A 796 6.97 -30.76 11.34
CA MET A 796 7.57 -32.08 11.18
C MET A 796 6.89 -33.16 12.05
N THR A 797 6.09 -32.76 13.04
CA THR A 797 5.31 -33.69 13.88
C THR A 797 3.93 -34.02 13.33
N PHE A 798 3.51 -33.36 12.26
CA PHE A 798 2.18 -33.59 11.69
C PHE A 798 2.13 -34.99 11.08
N PRO A 799 1.05 -35.76 11.33
CA PRO A 799 0.76 -36.91 10.48
C PRO A 799 0.43 -36.42 9.06
N ILE A 800 0.67 -37.21 8.03
CA ILE A 800 0.47 -36.77 6.64
C ILE A 800 -0.99 -36.36 6.38
N GLU A 801 -1.94 -36.97 7.07
CA GLU A 801 -3.37 -36.65 7.02
C GLU A 801 -3.70 -35.26 7.59
N ALA A 802 -2.79 -34.63 8.33
CA ALA A 802 -2.90 -33.24 8.77
C ALA A 802 -2.57 -32.23 7.64
N ILE A 803 -2.05 -32.70 6.50
CA ILE A 803 -1.82 -31.92 5.29
C ILE A 803 -2.86 -32.33 4.23
N SER A 804 -3.42 -31.36 3.49
CA SER A 804 -4.39 -31.62 2.44
C SER A 804 -3.81 -32.55 1.37
N ASN A 805 -4.57 -33.56 0.96
CA ASN A 805 -4.19 -34.45 -0.15
C ASN A 805 -4.47 -33.85 -1.54
N ILE A 806 -4.94 -32.60 -1.62
CA ILE A 806 -5.15 -31.90 -2.89
C ILE A 806 -3.86 -31.24 -3.36
N ASP A 807 -3.30 -30.38 -2.51
CA ASP A 807 -2.08 -29.64 -2.81
C ASP A 807 -0.88 -30.18 -2.05
N CYS A 808 -1.06 -31.01 -1.03
CA CYS A 808 0.04 -31.49 -0.18
C CYS A 808 0.85 -30.33 0.45
N PHE A 809 0.16 -29.23 0.74
CA PHE A 809 0.74 -28.01 1.31
C PHE A 809 -0.15 -27.43 2.41
N HIS A 810 -1.42 -27.16 2.13
CA HIS A 810 -2.31 -26.49 3.08
C HIS A 810 -2.74 -27.44 4.21
N PRO A 811 -3.03 -26.90 5.42
CA PRO A 811 -3.57 -27.70 6.52
C PRO A 811 -4.90 -28.37 6.15
N SER A 812 -5.06 -29.65 6.51
CA SER A 812 -6.34 -30.36 6.37
C SER A 812 -7.34 -30.01 7.48
N ALA A 813 -8.58 -30.49 7.38
CA ALA A 813 -9.59 -30.40 8.43
C ALA A 813 -9.08 -30.92 9.79
N LEU A 814 -8.19 -31.93 9.79
CA LEU A 814 -7.56 -32.45 10.99
C LEU A 814 -6.60 -31.43 11.63
N ALA A 815 -5.74 -30.81 10.82
CA ALA A 815 -4.86 -29.75 11.29
C ALA A 815 -5.64 -28.51 11.74
N HIS A 816 -6.65 -28.08 10.98
CA HIS A 816 -7.54 -26.98 11.34
C HIS A 816 -8.18 -27.20 12.72
N THR A 817 -8.72 -28.39 12.96
CA THR A 817 -9.29 -28.78 14.27
C THR A 817 -8.26 -28.65 15.40
N TRP A 818 -7.04 -29.15 15.19
CA TRP A 818 -5.99 -29.08 16.20
C TRP A 818 -5.51 -27.64 16.44
N LEU A 819 -5.29 -26.87 15.36
CA LEU A 819 -4.90 -25.46 15.40
C LEU A 819 -5.94 -24.63 16.16
N SER A 820 -7.23 -24.88 15.99
CA SER A 820 -8.29 -24.21 16.74
C SER A 820 -8.17 -24.41 18.24
N LYS A 821 -7.89 -25.63 18.69
CA LYS A 821 -7.68 -25.92 20.13
C LYS A 821 -6.46 -25.20 20.66
N MET A 822 -5.35 -25.23 19.92
CA MET A 822 -4.11 -24.57 20.33
C MET A 822 -4.28 -23.05 20.38
N PHE A 823 -4.91 -22.49 19.36
CA PHE A 823 -5.15 -21.06 19.26
C PHE A 823 -6.09 -20.55 20.37
N TRP A 824 -7.17 -21.30 20.67
CA TRP A 824 -8.04 -21.03 21.82
C TRP A 824 -7.27 -21.05 23.14
N ASN A 825 -6.51 -22.12 23.39
CA ASN A 825 -5.76 -22.27 24.64
C ASN A 825 -4.73 -21.15 24.82
N MET A 826 -4.10 -20.67 23.74
CA MET A 826 -3.14 -19.56 23.77
C MET A 826 -3.75 -18.24 24.26
N MET A 827 -5.07 -18.04 24.22
CA MET A 827 -5.70 -16.87 24.84
C MET A 827 -5.58 -16.85 26.37
N PHE A 828 -5.28 -17.98 27.01
CA PHE A 828 -5.22 -18.12 28.47
C PHE A 828 -3.82 -18.48 28.99
N MET A 829 -2.91 -18.86 28.09
CA MET A 829 -1.52 -19.19 28.41
C MET A 829 -0.72 -17.97 28.89
N SER A 830 0.20 -18.21 29.82
CA SER A 830 1.24 -17.26 30.18
C SER A 830 2.23 -17.03 29.03
N PRO A 831 2.97 -15.90 29.01
CA PRO A 831 3.99 -15.64 27.99
C PRO A 831 5.00 -16.79 27.84
N ASP A 832 5.49 -17.35 28.96
CA ASP A 832 6.44 -18.48 28.94
C ASP A 832 5.85 -19.73 28.29
N GLU A 833 4.57 -20.01 28.50
CA GLU A 833 3.90 -21.15 27.86
C GLU A 833 3.75 -20.97 26.35
N LYS A 834 3.52 -19.74 25.89
CA LYS A 834 3.40 -19.42 24.45
C LYS A 834 4.71 -19.56 23.67
N THR A 835 5.86 -19.56 24.35
CA THR A 835 7.18 -19.74 23.71
C THR A 835 7.51 -21.20 23.39
N LYS A 836 6.70 -22.15 23.88
CA LYS A 836 6.93 -23.57 23.63
C LYS A 836 6.52 -23.94 22.21
N THR A 837 7.37 -24.70 21.54
CA THR A 837 7.03 -25.34 20.27
C THR A 837 5.88 -26.32 20.45
N LEU A 838 4.87 -26.21 19.60
CA LEU A 838 3.65 -27.02 19.63
C LEU A 838 3.85 -28.26 18.75
N THR A 839 3.78 -29.45 19.36
CA THR A 839 3.80 -30.73 18.65
C THR A 839 2.38 -31.23 18.43
N PHE A 840 2.13 -31.82 17.25
CA PHE A 840 0.79 -32.29 16.90
C PHE A 840 0.27 -33.32 17.90
N ASN A 841 -0.97 -33.12 18.36
CA ASN A 841 -1.67 -34.05 19.24
C ASN A 841 -3.18 -33.91 19.01
N ALA A 842 -3.79 -34.85 18.30
CA ALA A 842 -5.22 -34.84 18.01
C ALA A 842 -6.09 -34.76 19.30
N ASP A 843 -5.61 -35.38 20.38
CA ASP A 843 -6.29 -35.45 21.69
C ASP A 843 -5.98 -34.26 22.60
N ALA A 844 -5.33 -33.21 22.08
CA ALA A 844 -5.05 -32.02 22.88
C ALA A 844 -6.35 -31.46 23.50
N PRO A 845 -6.34 -31.11 24.79
CA PRO A 845 -7.53 -30.65 25.49
C PRO A 845 -7.89 -29.21 25.09
N ILE A 846 -9.17 -28.87 25.23
CA ILE A 846 -9.66 -27.48 25.16
C ILE A 846 -9.63 -26.91 26.59
N TYR A 847 -9.05 -25.73 26.76
CA TYR A 847 -9.02 -25.04 28.04
C TYR A 847 -10.42 -24.51 28.40
N CYS A 848 -10.89 -24.80 29.61
CA CYS A 848 -12.16 -24.31 30.14
C CYS A 848 -11.94 -23.08 31.03
N PRO A 849 -12.24 -21.84 30.56
CA PRO A 849 -12.18 -20.64 31.39
C PRO A 849 -13.17 -20.66 32.55
N THR A 850 -12.80 -19.94 33.60
CA THR A 850 -13.60 -19.67 34.81
C THR A 850 -13.97 -18.18 34.88
N ASP A 851 -14.87 -17.81 35.81
CA ASP A 851 -15.29 -16.40 35.99
C ASP A 851 -14.14 -15.44 36.32
N ALA A 852 -13.05 -15.96 36.89
CA ALA A 852 -11.86 -15.20 37.24
C ALA A 852 -10.90 -15.01 36.06
N ASP A 853 -11.03 -15.79 34.99
CA ASP A 853 -10.13 -15.72 33.85
C ASP A 853 -10.42 -14.47 33.01
N ARG A 854 -9.35 -13.99 32.37
CA ARG A 854 -9.38 -12.90 31.39
C ARG A 854 -8.57 -13.32 30.19
N LEU A 855 -9.00 -12.87 29.01
CA LEU A 855 -8.21 -13.00 27.79
C LEU A 855 -6.85 -12.34 28.03
N LYS A 856 -5.77 -13.09 27.82
CA LYS A 856 -4.41 -12.62 28.09
C LYS A 856 -4.00 -11.61 27.03
N THR A 857 -3.89 -10.37 27.46
CA THR A 857 -3.55 -9.25 26.59
C THR A 857 -2.13 -8.70 26.78
N LEU A 858 -1.42 -9.15 27.81
CA LEU A 858 -0.01 -8.85 28.11
C LEU A 858 0.85 -10.10 28.00
#